data_AF-A0A8S1PLJ2-F1
#
_entry.id   AF-A0A8S1PLJ2-F1
#
_cell.length_a   1.000
_cell.length_b   1.000
_cell.length_c   1.000
_cell.angle_alpha   90.00
_cell.angle_beta   90.00
_cell.angle_gamma   90.00
#
_symmetry.space_group_name_H-M   'P 1'
#
loop_
_entity.id
_entity.type
_entity.pdbx_description
1 polymer ?
#
loop_
_entity_poly.entity_id
_entity_poly.type
_entity_poly.pdbx_seq_one_letter_code
_entity_poly.pdbx_strand_id
1 'polypeptide(L)'
;MAEIPCVQAFGYIPPQISSHYQAFEDKQNVLIFLNYFEIDNQMLILLSPCPIEYSQQSFIVFSSTICPRYKVSQKLIVSIGQFKSIVSFNILLFGDLFLTNKTQFQPYNARNFQTFIEPTPLPQINILVVPGVYSIHFDQIYEFLECKLAQKNEPIQPQTKFYTLYYTTNPYRVCNIQYQFDKNTQLIDYLFYLIDNSIYSDINEIQQIFMLDNPKGTLLDFLQGKNYPPSVNFVQCIRKNFNLNVQDTKFYILQQIKSISQMHQNGDYMKIFCPNCEEDNKCTLLSSNYQQIYFAGESALFKYPLSIKFMDLVCRTFLQLISQLILIANAQNATYQIGRLANIDRIEEAISCPSFNLQRNYQNLEMLGDVVIKYLTSAMLFEETKYKTENVLTSARVRLITNKYLSGIYSKLKLNTMNFKINSKKFLNHMMMIINEQEDPKLSQKQQADIYEALCGACYIKNYEFKDLIDFFKLSKFEFKGKLQQFYKGKPLIDFKENIIDKENDNDYPLKKQIIVRPFSETIKFNQPFQEFEDYLGCKLNKIEEALTLDEFERLEFFGDAILELLVIVNVHKECEKLYYNPQQQQLCREGKITQKLLLCPGMLHTAKISLLDSGFMGTMAIYHNFHQYARNLTRETQNDIKRVLTLLRDEQFTDFRKINQYSAQIPKTMSDLWESVAACIFVEYGWEMVVKIYGEMYKPYIKYVVDNISLIYDFYQSSGSLK
;
A
#
# COMPACT_ATOMS: atom_id res chain seq x y z
N MET A 1 38.29 1.96 -12.87
CA MET A 1 37.15 1.08 -12.53
C MET A 1 37.49 0.41 -11.22
N ALA A 2 37.08 0.99 -10.10
CA ALA A 2 37.27 0.37 -8.79
C ALA A 2 36.04 -0.51 -8.52
N GLU A 3 36.27 -1.80 -8.26
CA GLU A 3 35.25 -2.74 -7.83
C GLU A 3 34.55 -2.22 -6.57
N ILE A 4 33.25 -2.00 -6.68
CA ILE A 4 32.39 -1.63 -5.54
C ILE A 4 32.36 -2.86 -4.62
N PRO A 5 32.65 -2.72 -3.30
CA PRO A 5 32.71 -3.87 -2.41
C PRO A 5 31.36 -4.59 -2.37
N CYS A 6 31.43 -5.91 -2.53
CA CYS A 6 30.31 -6.82 -2.31
C CYS A 6 29.77 -6.62 -0.88
N VAL A 7 28.52 -6.17 -0.77
CA VAL A 7 27.84 -5.85 0.48
C VAL A 7 27.78 -7.11 1.37
N GLN A 8 28.61 -7.14 2.41
CA GLN A 8 28.66 -8.21 3.41
C GLN A 8 27.68 -7.94 4.57
N ALA A 9 26.82 -8.95 4.78
CA ALA A 9 26.34 -9.51 6.05
C ALA A 9 26.16 -8.60 7.28
N PHE A 10 24.89 -8.32 7.64
CA PHE A 10 24.14 -8.86 8.79
C PHE A 10 22.95 -7.93 9.07
N GLY A 11 21.80 -8.52 9.39
CA GLY A 11 20.48 -7.89 9.38
C GLY A 11 20.42 -6.50 10.02
N TYR A 12 20.26 -5.50 9.18
CA TYR A 12 19.89 -4.13 9.49
C TYR A 12 19.15 -3.59 8.26
N ILE A 13 18.39 -2.50 8.41
CA ILE A 13 17.76 -1.73 7.32
C ILE A 13 18.69 -1.73 6.11
N PRO A 14 18.17 -1.86 4.89
CA PRO A 14 18.97 -2.00 3.69
C PRO A 14 20.05 -0.92 3.73
N PRO A 15 21.32 -1.31 3.57
CA PRO A 15 22.44 -0.40 3.78
C PRO A 15 22.28 0.89 2.97
N GLN A 16 21.43 0.94 1.95
CA GLN A 16 21.32 2.07 1.05
C GLN A 16 20.86 3.39 1.66
N ILE A 17 19.99 3.39 2.67
CA ILE A 17 19.47 4.65 3.25
C ILE A 17 20.12 5.01 4.58
N SER A 18 20.72 4.03 5.26
CA SER A 18 21.39 4.18 6.55
C SER A 18 22.91 4.15 6.46
N SER A 19 23.49 3.77 5.32
CA SER A 19 24.94 3.82 5.11
C SER A 19 25.45 5.26 5.15
N HIS A 20 26.70 5.41 5.54
CA HIS A 20 27.44 6.62 5.32
C HIS A 20 27.72 6.81 3.81
N TYR A 21 27.89 8.07 3.42
CA TYR A 21 28.35 8.46 2.10
C TYR A 21 29.83 8.07 1.93
N GLN A 22 30.17 7.51 0.77
CA GLN A 22 31.53 7.05 0.50
C GLN A 22 32.44 8.22 0.16
N ALA A 23 33.44 8.48 1.01
CA ALA A 23 34.53 9.41 0.74
C ALA A 23 35.76 8.67 0.20
N PHE A 24 36.46 9.24 -0.79
CA PHE A 24 37.64 8.65 -1.43
C PHE A 24 38.67 9.74 -1.76
N GLU A 25 39.85 9.33 -2.26
CA GLU A 25 40.99 10.24 -2.52
C GLU A 25 41.36 11.05 -1.26
N ASP A 26 41.81 10.36 -0.21
CA ASP A 26 42.16 10.96 1.09
C ASP A 26 41.04 11.82 1.71
N LYS A 27 39.78 11.41 1.50
CA LYS A 27 38.56 12.13 1.94
C LYS A 27 38.39 13.51 1.30
N GLN A 28 38.98 13.77 0.13
CA GLN A 28 38.76 15.02 -0.60
C GLN A 28 37.46 15.04 -1.40
N ASN A 29 36.99 13.88 -1.84
CA ASN A 29 35.79 13.74 -2.67
C ASN A 29 34.77 12.78 -2.05
N VAL A 30 33.49 13.07 -2.25
CA VAL A 30 32.36 12.28 -1.74
C VAL A 30 31.47 11.86 -2.90
N LEU A 31 31.10 10.58 -2.90
CA LEU A 31 30.16 10.02 -3.85
C LEU A 31 28.72 10.21 -3.34
N ILE A 32 27.88 10.86 -4.14
CA ILE A 32 26.45 11.04 -3.88
C ILE A 32 25.59 10.47 -5.01
N PHE A 33 24.39 10.03 -4.66
CA PHE A 33 23.40 9.53 -5.62
C PHE A 33 22.16 10.44 -5.62
N LEU A 34 21.81 10.98 -6.78
CA LEU A 34 20.70 11.91 -6.98
C LEU A 34 19.44 11.15 -7.40
N ASN A 35 18.38 11.35 -6.63
CA ASN A 35 17.05 10.82 -6.87
C ASN A 35 16.13 11.98 -7.20
N TYR A 36 15.73 12.06 -8.47
CA TYR A 36 14.90 13.14 -8.99
C TYR A 36 13.44 12.74 -8.88
N PHE A 37 12.63 13.58 -8.24
CA PHE A 37 11.19 13.39 -8.13
C PHE A 37 10.46 14.54 -8.82
N GLU A 38 9.50 14.19 -9.67
CA GLU A 38 8.54 15.13 -10.24
C GLU A 38 7.28 15.14 -9.38
N ILE A 39 6.92 16.33 -8.91
CA ILE A 39 5.84 16.57 -7.95
C ILE A 39 5.05 17.82 -8.37
N ASP A 40 3.77 17.68 -8.70
CA ASP A 40 2.93 18.81 -9.16
C ASP A 40 3.60 19.66 -10.27
N ASN A 41 4.26 19.00 -11.24
CA ASN A 41 5.08 19.61 -12.31
C ASN A 41 6.33 20.39 -11.82
N GLN A 42 6.77 20.17 -10.58
CA GLN A 42 8.00 20.70 -10.01
C GLN A 42 8.98 19.57 -9.73
N MET A 43 10.28 19.89 -9.67
CA MET A 43 11.32 18.91 -9.39
C MET A 43 11.83 19.04 -7.96
N LEU A 44 12.02 17.90 -7.31
CA LEU A 44 12.75 17.78 -6.04
C LEU A 44 13.90 16.79 -6.19
N ILE A 45 15.06 17.15 -5.66
CA ILE A 45 16.25 16.27 -5.67
C ILE A 45 16.51 15.77 -4.26
N LEU A 46 16.48 14.45 -4.08
CA LEU A 46 16.90 13.77 -2.86
C LEU A 46 18.23 13.07 -3.07
N LEU A 47 19.16 13.25 -2.14
CA LEU A 47 20.45 12.57 -2.15
C LEU A 47 20.38 11.32 -1.29
N SER A 48 20.98 10.23 -1.77
CA SER A 48 21.18 8.99 -1.03
C SER A 48 22.66 8.59 -1.03
N PRO A 49 23.12 7.84 0.00
CA PRO A 49 24.52 7.40 0.12
C PRO A 49 24.84 6.20 -0.79
N CYS A 50 23.81 5.50 -1.25
CA CYS A 50 23.89 4.38 -2.19
C CYS A 50 22.87 4.55 -3.32
N PRO A 51 23.04 3.83 -4.44
CA PRO A 51 22.08 3.86 -5.52
C PRO A 51 20.77 3.19 -5.12
N ILE A 52 19.66 3.80 -5.55
CA ILE A 52 18.30 3.29 -5.43
C ILE A 52 17.82 2.96 -6.84
N GLU A 53 17.19 1.79 -6.98
CA GLU A 53 16.59 1.34 -8.23
C GLU A 53 15.08 1.21 -8.01
N TYR A 54 14.32 1.98 -8.77
CA TYR A 54 12.87 2.03 -8.74
C TYR A 54 12.31 0.95 -9.68
N SER A 55 11.41 0.11 -9.15
CA SER A 55 10.66 -0.87 -9.94
C SER A 55 9.42 -0.20 -10.57
N GLN A 56 8.78 -0.86 -11.55
CA GLN A 56 7.50 -0.38 -12.09
C GLN A 56 6.42 -0.25 -11.01
N GLN A 57 6.50 -1.08 -9.96
CA GLN A 57 5.56 -1.04 -8.86
C GLN A 57 5.84 0.11 -7.91
N SER A 58 7.09 0.51 -7.74
CA SER A 58 7.44 1.69 -6.95
C SER A 58 6.70 2.92 -7.49
N PHE A 59 6.60 3.08 -8.82
CA PHE A 59 5.84 4.18 -9.45
C PHE A 59 4.34 4.18 -9.09
N ILE A 60 3.75 3.00 -8.85
CA ILE A 60 2.34 2.86 -8.43
C ILE A 60 2.18 3.19 -6.94
N VAL A 61 3.19 2.85 -6.14
CA VAL A 61 3.20 3.14 -4.70
C VAL A 61 3.28 4.65 -4.45
N PHE A 62 3.98 5.40 -5.30
CA PHE A 62 3.88 6.85 -5.28
C PHE A 62 2.49 7.31 -5.81
N SER A 63 2.00 8.46 -5.34
CA SER A 63 0.76 9.04 -5.85
C SER A 63 0.92 9.43 -7.32
N SER A 64 -0.18 9.63 -8.06
CA SER A 64 -0.12 10.12 -9.45
C SER A 64 0.55 11.50 -9.56
N THR A 65 0.62 12.22 -8.45
CA THR A 65 1.27 13.52 -8.32
C THR A 65 2.73 13.45 -7.94
N ILE A 66 3.30 12.29 -7.58
CA ILE A 66 4.69 12.12 -7.17
C ILE A 66 5.29 10.97 -7.97
N CYS A 67 6.35 11.19 -8.74
CA CYS A 67 7.01 10.10 -9.44
C CYS A 67 8.52 10.28 -9.53
N PRO A 68 9.31 9.19 -9.40
CA PRO A 68 10.73 9.26 -9.67
C PRO A 68 10.97 9.48 -11.17
N ARG A 69 11.80 10.44 -11.55
CA ARG A 69 12.07 10.79 -12.95
C ARG A 69 12.92 9.73 -13.67
N TYR A 70 13.80 9.06 -12.92
CA TYR A 70 14.72 8.05 -13.45
C TYR A 70 14.53 6.72 -12.71
N LYS A 71 14.71 5.60 -13.41
CA LYS A 71 14.65 4.26 -12.82
C LYS A 71 15.78 4.00 -11.83
N VAL A 72 16.94 4.61 -12.03
CA VAL A 72 18.12 4.44 -11.17
C VAL A 72 18.64 5.82 -10.78
N SER A 73 19.09 5.95 -9.54
CA SER A 73 19.74 7.18 -9.06
C SER A 73 20.91 7.59 -9.97
N GLN A 74 21.05 8.90 -10.19
CA GLN A 74 22.17 9.44 -10.96
C GLN A 74 23.39 9.61 -10.06
N LYS A 75 24.58 9.26 -10.55
CA LYS A 75 25.82 9.34 -9.80
C LYS A 75 26.45 10.74 -9.92
N LEU A 76 26.91 11.33 -8.83
CA LEU A 76 27.70 12.56 -8.86
C LEU A 76 28.83 12.51 -7.82
N ILE A 77 29.96 13.10 -8.18
CA ILE A 77 31.10 13.30 -7.27
C ILE A 77 31.13 14.78 -6.92
N VAL A 78 31.25 15.07 -5.63
CA VAL A 78 31.37 16.44 -5.10
C VAL A 78 32.59 16.53 -4.19
N SER A 79 33.17 17.71 -4.06
CA SER A 79 34.24 17.92 -3.10
C SER A 79 33.71 17.78 -1.66
N ILE A 80 34.59 17.44 -0.72
CA ILE A 80 34.26 17.35 0.71
C ILE A 80 33.70 18.69 1.23
N GLY A 81 34.20 19.82 0.69
CA GLY A 81 33.70 21.16 1.00
C GLY A 81 32.27 21.37 0.52
N GLN A 82 31.96 20.99 -0.74
CA GLN A 82 30.60 21.01 -1.28
C GLN A 82 29.65 20.11 -0.48
N PHE A 83 30.08 18.90 -0.14
CA PHE A 83 29.28 17.97 0.64
C PHE A 83 29.01 18.51 2.05
N LYS A 84 30.01 19.13 2.69
CA LYS A 84 29.85 19.80 3.99
C LYS A 84 28.80 20.90 3.92
N SER A 85 28.80 21.71 2.86
CA SER A 85 27.76 22.72 2.64
C SER A 85 26.37 22.11 2.48
N ILE A 86 26.23 21.00 1.74
CA ILE A 86 24.95 20.28 1.60
C ILE A 86 24.44 19.78 2.97
N VAL A 87 25.32 19.17 3.77
CA VAL A 87 24.96 18.68 5.12
C VAL A 87 24.54 19.84 6.02
N SER A 88 25.33 20.92 6.07
CA SER A 88 25.01 22.13 6.84
C SER A 88 23.69 22.75 6.42
N PHE A 89 23.41 22.79 5.11
CA PHE A 89 22.15 23.28 4.57
C PHE A 89 20.96 22.49 5.10
N ASN A 90 21.02 21.16 5.07
CA ASN A 90 19.96 20.29 5.57
C ASN A 90 19.76 20.42 7.09
N ILE A 91 20.83 20.48 7.88
CA ILE A 91 20.74 20.66 9.33
C ILE A 91 19.96 21.94 9.67
N LEU A 92 20.31 23.05 9.02
CA LEU A 92 19.69 24.34 9.26
C LEU A 92 18.26 24.42 8.70
N LEU A 93 18.03 23.92 7.48
CA LEU A 93 16.71 23.87 6.85
C LEU A 93 15.71 23.10 7.71
N PHE A 94 16.06 21.89 8.13
CA PHE A 94 15.15 21.08 8.94
C PHE A 94 15.08 21.54 10.40
N GLY A 95 16.09 22.26 10.89
CA GLY A 95 15.98 23.03 12.13
C GLY A 95 14.88 24.09 12.05
N ASP A 96 14.81 24.84 10.94
CA ASP A 96 13.76 25.84 10.69
C ASP A 96 12.37 25.18 10.56
N LEU A 97 12.28 24.02 9.89
CA LEU A 97 11.02 23.34 9.59
C LEU A 97 10.39 22.57 10.76
N PHE A 98 11.16 22.14 11.76
CA PHE A 98 10.65 21.33 12.88
C PHE A 98 10.60 22.07 14.23
N LEU A 99 11.03 23.34 14.29
CA LEU A 99 11.05 24.18 15.51
C LEU A 99 11.67 23.45 16.72
N THR A 100 12.83 22.82 16.53
CA THR A 100 13.50 21.97 17.53
C THR A 100 14.14 22.71 18.72
N ASN A 101 13.66 23.92 19.07
CA ASN A 101 14.16 24.69 20.23
C ASN A 101 13.15 24.78 21.40
N LYS A 102 12.27 23.79 21.59
CA LYS A 102 11.80 23.49 22.95
C LYS A 102 12.85 22.60 23.61
N THR A 103 13.73 23.26 24.36
CA THR A 103 14.95 22.81 25.05
C THR A 103 14.76 21.72 26.12
N GLN A 104 13.93 20.70 25.90
CA GLN A 104 13.73 19.60 26.88
C GLN A 104 14.18 18.22 26.38
N PHE A 105 14.56 18.08 25.11
CA PHE A 105 15.17 16.85 24.60
C PHE A 105 16.38 17.21 23.72
N GLN A 106 17.54 17.43 24.33
CA GLN A 106 18.80 17.17 23.63
C GLN A 106 19.05 15.65 23.72
N PRO A 107 18.84 14.87 22.65
CA PRO A 107 19.35 13.51 22.66
C PRO A 107 20.88 13.59 22.72
N TYR A 108 21.51 12.72 23.51
CA TYR A 108 22.97 12.61 23.67
C TYR A 108 23.74 12.30 22.35
N ASN A 109 23.06 12.26 21.19
CA ASN A 109 23.57 11.84 19.88
C ASN A 109 23.36 12.91 18.78
N ALA A 110 23.73 14.16 19.03
CA ALA A 110 23.61 15.23 18.02
C ALA A 110 24.41 14.88 16.75
N ARG A 111 23.74 14.85 15.59
CA ARG A 111 24.39 14.56 14.31
C ARG A 111 25.34 15.69 13.92
N ASN A 112 26.52 15.31 13.45
CA ASN A 112 27.50 16.22 12.88
C ASN A 112 27.95 15.70 11.50
N PHE A 113 28.73 16.49 10.78
CA PHE A 113 29.23 16.12 9.45
C PHE A 113 29.87 14.73 9.40
N GLN A 114 30.62 14.35 10.44
CA GLN A 114 31.32 13.07 10.50
C GLN A 114 30.37 11.88 10.42
N THR A 115 29.20 11.98 11.05
CA THR A 115 28.19 10.92 11.06
C THR A 115 27.62 10.58 9.67
N PHE A 116 27.84 11.44 8.66
CA PHE A 116 27.43 11.20 7.29
C PHE A 116 28.50 10.52 6.44
N ILE A 117 29.78 10.57 6.82
CA ILE A 117 30.90 10.03 6.03
C ILE A 117 31.63 8.88 6.72
N GLU A 118 31.30 8.61 7.98
CA GLU A 118 31.85 7.49 8.75
C GLU A 118 30.74 6.56 9.26
N PRO A 119 31.03 5.25 9.41
CA PRO A 119 30.08 4.29 9.97
C PRO A 119 29.61 4.71 11.37
N THR A 120 28.30 4.73 11.58
CA THR A 120 27.69 4.95 12.90
C THR A 120 27.10 3.64 13.43
N PRO A 121 27.22 3.36 14.74
CA PRO A 121 26.61 2.18 15.34
C PRO A 121 25.07 2.27 15.40
N LEU A 122 24.54 3.49 15.36
CA LEU A 122 23.11 3.75 15.30
C LEU A 122 22.70 3.91 13.83
N PRO A 123 21.71 3.13 13.33
CA PRO A 123 21.21 3.30 11.97
C PRO A 123 20.42 4.61 11.90
N GLN A 124 20.87 5.57 11.11
CA GLN A 124 20.22 6.89 10.97
C GLN A 124 19.85 7.13 9.50
N ILE A 125 18.85 7.97 9.24
CA ILE A 125 18.44 8.29 7.86
C ILE A 125 19.47 9.22 7.22
N ASN A 126 20.12 8.79 6.15
CA ASN A 126 21.13 9.54 5.41
C ASN A 126 20.59 10.12 4.08
N ILE A 127 19.30 10.45 4.04
CA ILE A 127 18.68 11.12 2.90
C ILE A 127 18.75 12.63 3.09
N LEU A 128 19.21 13.37 2.08
CA LEU A 128 19.33 14.84 2.12
C LEU A 128 18.52 15.47 0.98
N VAL A 129 18.08 16.71 1.14
CA VAL A 129 17.44 17.49 0.07
C VAL A 129 18.35 18.60 -0.42
N VAL A 130 18.28 18.91 -1.72
CA VAL A 130 19.02 20.03 -2.31
C VAL A 130 18.15 20.82 -3.29
N PRO A 131 18.36 22.14 -3.40
CA PRO A 131 17.73 22.93 -4.45
C PRO A 131 18.30 22.57 -5.83
N GLY A 132 17.44 22.59 -6.84
CA GLY A 132 17.82 22.29 -8.22
C GLY A 132 16.70 21.66 -9.03
N VAL A 133 16.80 21.74 -10.36
CA VAL A 133 15.84 21.10 -11.29
C VAL A 133 16.48 19.90 -11.98
N TYR A 134 17.60 20.13 -12.66
CA TYR A 134 18.37 19.10 -13.37
C TYR A 134 19.73 18.81 -12.74
N SER A 135 20.22 19.72 -11.90
CA SER A 135 21.47 19.61 -11.15
C SER A 135 21.35 20.36 -9.83
N ILE A 136 22.27 20.09 -8.90
CA ILE A 136 22.36 20.80 -7.63
C ILE A 136 22.68 22.28 -7.89
N HIS A 137 21.87 23.19 -7.35
CA HIS A 137 22.13 24.64 -7.37
C HIS A 137 22.95 25.03 -6.14
N PHE A 138 24.27 24.89 -6.23
CA PHE A 138 25.18 25.21 -5.13
C PHE A 138 25.12 26.68 -4.71
N ASP A 139 24.90 27.61 -5.64
CA ASP A 139 24.80 29.04 -5.32
C ASP A 139 23.67 29.33 -4.32
N GLN A 140 22.51 28.68 -4.47
CA GLN A 140 21.40 28.80 -3.53
C GLN A 140 21.72 28.18 -2.16
N ILE A 141 22.50 27.09 -2.14
CA ILE A 141 22.99 26.48 -0.89
C ILE A 141 23.93 27.46 -0.18
N TYR A 142 24.87 28.06 -0.90
CA TYR A 142 25.82 29.01 -0.34
C TYR A 142 25.14 30.30 0.14
N GLU A 143 24.23 30.86 -0.66
CA GLU A 143 23.42 32.03 -0.27
C GLU A 143 22.62 31.76 1.01
N PHE A 144 21.98 30.58 1.11
CA PHE A 144 21.28 30.17 2.32
C PHE A 144 22.22 30.08 3.53
N LEU A 145 23.38 29.44 3.37
CA LEU A 145 24.35 29.28 4.46
C LEU A 145 24.94 30.61 4.90
N GLU A 146 25.33 31.48 3.97
CA GLU A 146 25.83 32.82 4.26
C GLU A 146 24.78 33.65 5.02
N CYS A 147 23.52 33.61 4.57
CA CYS A 147 22.42 34.28 5.26
C CYS A 147 22.27 33.79 6.72
N LYS A 148 22.31 32.47 6.94
CA LYS A 148 22.10 31.86 8.27
C LYS A 148 23.32 31.98 9.20
N LEU A 149 24.54 31.88 8.67
CA LEU A 149 25.77 31.83 9.48
C LEU A 149 26.40 33.20 9.66
N ALA A 150 26.39 34.06 8.64
CA ALA A 150 27.02 35.38 8.69
C ALA A 150 26.08 36.47 9.25
N GLN A 151 24.79 36.17 9.47
CA GLN A 151 23.74 37.14 9.83
C GLN A 151 23.71 38.35 8.89
N LYS A 152 24.17 38.19 7.64
CA LYS A 152 24.04 39.20 6.58
C LYS A 152 22.59 39.23 6.18
N ASN A 153 21.85 40.10 6.85
CA ASN A 153 20.44 40.21 6.61
C ASN A 153 20.20 41.22 5.49
N GLU A 154 19.61 40.78 4.37
CA GLU A 154 19.08 41.72 3.39
C GLU A 154 17.82 42.37 3.98
N PRO A 155 17.82 43.70 4.21
CA PRO A 155 16.63 44.39 4.66
C PRO A 155 15.53 44.26 3.59
N ILE A 156 14.27 44.23 4.02
CA ILE A 156 13.13 44.17 3.10
C ILE A 156 13.18 45.38 2.16
N GLN A 157 13.30 45.14 0.86
CA GLN A 157 12.89 46.11 -0.13
C GLN A 157 11.35 46.13 -0.21
N PRO A 158 10.71 47.30 -0.35
CA PRO A 158 9.26 47.40 -0.38
C PRO A 158 8.71 46.67 -1.61
N GLN A 159 8.29 45.42 -1.44
CA GLN A 159 7.70 44.64 -2.53
C GLN A 159 6.36 44.05 -2.12
N THR A 160 5.39 44.26 -3.01
CA THR A 160 3.97 43.89 -2.95
C THR A 160 3.70 42.39 -3.12
N LYS A 161 4.70 41.51 -3.07
CA LYS A 161 4.54 40.08 -3.37
C LYS A 161 4.53 39.25 -2.08
N PHE A 162 3.33 38.81 -1.69
CA PHE A 162 3.03 37.85 -0.60
C PHE A 162 3.62 36.43 -0.78
N TYR A 163 4.52 36.24 -1.75
CA TYR A 163 5.09 34.93 -2.11
C TYR A 163 6.54 34.73 -1.64
N THR A 164 6.98 35.49 -0.64
CA THR A 164 8.33 35.43 -0.07
C THR A 164 8.25 35.14 1.43
N LEU A 165 9.13 34.27 1.94
CA LEU A 165 9.24 34.02 3.38
C LEU A 165 10.22 35.01 4.00
N TYR A 166 10.08 35.24 5.29
CA TYR A 166 10.91 36.17 6.05
C TYR A 166 11.29 35.58 7.40
N TYR A 167 12.40 36.02 7.96
CA TYR A 167 12.70 35.80 9.38
C TYR A 167 12.63 37.12 10.14
N THR A 168 12.31 37.03 11.42
CA THR A 168 12.37 38.18 12.33
C THR A 168 13.80 38.33 12.87
N THR A 169 14.04 39.24 13.81
CA THR A 169 15.31 39.32 14.58
C THR A 169 15.79 37.99 15.18
N ASN A 170 14.90 36.98 15.29
CA ASN A 170 15.27 35.60 15.57
C ASN A 170 15.42 34.83 14.23
N PRO A 171 16.63 34.43 13.82
CA PRO A 171 16.88 33.76 12.54
C PRO A 171 16.26 32.36 12.44
N TYR A 172 15.75 31.81 13.55
CA TYR A 172 15.09 30.50 13.61
C TYR A 172 13.55 30.60 13.53
N ARG A 173 13.00 31.81 13.32
CA ARG A 173 11.56 32.03 13.20
C ARG A 173 11.22 32.45 11.77
N VAL A 174 10.90 31.47 10.93
CA VAL A 174 10.44 31.71 9.55
C VAL A 174 8.94 32.03 9.55
N CYS A 175 8.59 33.11 8.86
CA CYS A 175 7.25 33.69 8.81
C CYS A 175 6.83 34.01 7.37
N ASN A 176 5.52 33.99 7.14
CA ASN A 176 4.91 34.63 5.98
C ASN A 176 4.31 35.98 6.38
N ILE A 177 4.31 36.95 5.46
CA ILE A 177 3.62 38.24 5.65
C ILE A 177 2.14 38.04 5.32
N GLN A 178 1.28 38.36 6.28
CA GLN A 178 -0.18 38.30 6.14
C GLN A 178 -0.78 39.66 5.77
N TYR A 179 -0.22 40.74 6.29
CA TYR A 179 -0.71 42.09 6.04
C TYR A 179 0.42 43.11 6.23
N GLN A 180 0.46 44.13 5.37
CA GLN A 180 1.38 45.26 5.48
C GLN A 180 0.58 46.51 5.81
N PHE A 181 1.06 47.31 6.75
CA PHE A 181 0.44 48.56 7.16
C PHE A 181 1.48 49.63 7.50
N ASP A 182 1.04 50.87 7.67
CA ASP A 182 1.86 52.01 8.07
C ASP A 182 1.24 52.73 9.28
N LYS A 183 1.84 53.87 9.67
CA LYS A 183 1.36 54.68 10.80
C LYS A 183 -0.04 55.29 10.57
N ASN A 184 -0.53 55.35 9.33
CA ASN A 184 -1.78 56.02 8.96
C ASN A 184 -2.93 55.04 8.66
N THR A 185 -2.62 53.76 8.54
CA THR A 185 -3.58 52.70 8.21
C THR A 185 -4.68 52.66 9.28
N GLN A 186 -5.93 52.87 8.88
CA GLN A 186 -7.05 52.89 9.82
C GLN A 186 -7.32 51.49 10.34
N LEU A 187 -7.71 51.38 11.62
CA LEU A 187 -8.09 50.10 12.21
C LEU A 187 -9.25 49.46 11.43
N ILE A 188 -10.24 50.27 11.02
CA ILE A 188 -11.43 49.79 10.31
C ILE A 188 -11.08 49.13 8.97
N ASP A 189 -10.09 49.65 8.23
CA ASP A 189 -9.66 49.09 6.95
C ASP A 189 -9.08 47.69 7.12
N TYR A 190 -8.31 47.47 8.20
CA TYR A 190 -7.81 46.15 8.54
C TYR A 190 -8.92 45.19 8.96
N LEU A 191 -9.94 45.66 9.70
CA LEU A 191 -11.07 44.81 10.07
C LEU A 191 -11.88 44.37 8.84
N PHE A 192 -12.10 45.27 7.88
CA PHE A 192 -12.71 44.91 6.60
C PHE A 192 -11.85 43.95 5.79
N TYR A 193 -10.53 44.15 5.75
CA TYR A 193 -9.62 43.17 5.14
C TYR A 193 -9.81 41.76 5.70
N LEU A 194 -10.02 41.62 7.02
CA LEU A 194 -10.26 40.32 7.63
C LEU A 194 -11.60 39.71 7.20
N ILE A 195 -12.64 40.52 7.02
CA ILE A 195 -13.96 40.09 6.56
C ILE A 195 -13.90 39.69 5.07
N ASP A 196 -13.27 40.52 4.23
CA ASP A 196 -13.12 40.30 2.79
C ASP A 196 -12.37 38.99 2.48
N ASN A 197 -11.41 38.63 3.35
CA ASN A 197 -10.67 37.37 3.25
C ASN A 197 -11.35 36.20 3.99
N SER A 198 -12.62 36.36 4.39
CA SER A 198 -13.43 35.34 5.07
C SER A 198 -12.82 34.81 6.37
N ILE A 199 -12.00 35.61 7.05
CA ILE A 199 -11.41 35.26 8.35
C ILE A 199 -12.46 35.42 9.46
N TYR A 200 -13.33 36.44 9.35
CA TYR A 200 -14.50 36.65 10.20
C TYR A 200 -15.74 36.87 9.32
N SER A 201 -16.92 36.64 9.88
CA SER A 201 -18.21 36.74 9.21
C SER A 201 -18.63 38.19 8.99
N ASP A 202 -18.49 39.00 10.03
CA ASP A 202 -18.91 40.40 10.05
C ASP A 202 -18.15 41.19 11.12
N ILE A 203 -18.41 42.49 11.14
CA ILE A 203 -17.77 43.42 12.07
C ILE A 203 -18.21 43.17 13.52
N ASN A 204 -19.41 42.65 13.77
CA ASN A 204 -19.93 42.42 15.11
C ASN A 204 -19.17 41.27 15.78
N GLU A 205 -18.86 40.20 15.03
CA GLU A 205 -18.04 39.08 15.50
C GLU A 205 -16.64 39.57 15.93
N ILE A 206 -16.00 40.41 15.11
CA ILE A 206 -14.71 41.03 15.42
C ILE A 206 -14.83 41.90 16.68
N GLN A 207 -15.83 42.77 16.77
CA GLN A 207 -16.02 43.67 17.91
C GLN A 207 -16.23 42.92 19.22
N GLN A 208 -16.97 41.81 19.20
CA GLN A 208 -17.15 40.95 20.37
C GLN A 208 -15.84 40.26 20.78
N ILE A 209 -15.09 39.69 19.83
CA ILE A 209 -13.84 38.96 20.11
C ILE A 209 -12.73 39.89 20.64
N PHE A 210 -12.60 41.09 20.07
CA PHE A 210 -11.59 42.06 20.49
C PHE A 210 -12.06 43.03 21.57
N MET A 211 -13.31 42.94 22.01
CA MET A 211 -13.94 43.87 22.96
C MET A 211 -13.82 45.34 22.48
N LEU A 212 -14.24 45.59 21.24
CA LEU A 212 -14.14 46.88 20.56
C LEU A 212 -15.53 47.52 20.38
N ASP A 213 -15.92 48.45 21.26
CA ASP A 213 -17.22 49.14 21.14
C ASP A 213 -17.30 50.04 19.90
N ASN A 214 -16.20 50.70 19.51
CA ASN A 214 -16.13 51.54 18.31
C ASN A 214 -14.70 51.56 17.75
N PRO A 215 -14.38 50.83 16.67
CA PRO A 215 -13.02 50.75 16.12
C PRO A 215 -12.63 52.09 15.49
N LYS A 216 -11.90 52.92 16.25
CA LYS A 216 -11.42 54.25 15.83
C LYS A 216 -9.90 54.34 15.94
N GLY A 217 -9.31 55.22 15.12
CA GLY A 217 -7.86 55.43 15.10
C GLY A 217 -7.12 54.42 14.25
N THR A 218 -5.80 54.37 14.41
CA THR A 218 -4.92 53.60 13.53
C THR A 218 -4.77 52.16 14.02
N LEU A 219 -4.47 51.25 13.09
CA LEU A 219 -4.11 49.87 13.43
C LEU A 219 -2.90 49.84 14.38
N LEU A 220 -1.92 50.72 14.16
CA LEU A 220 -0.74 50.79 15.00
C LEU A 220 -1.06 51.16 16.47
N ASP A 221 -1.96 52.12 16.68
CA ASP A 221 -2.37 52.53 18.03
C ASP A 221 -3.10 51.39 18.77
N PHE A 222 -3.97 50.67 18.05
CA PHE A 222 -4.66 49.50 18.56
C PHE A 222 -3.68 48.39 18.99
N LEU A 223 -2.66 48.14 18.16
CA LEU A 223 -1.62 47.14 18.46
C LEU A 223 -0.67 47.59 19.58
N GLN A 224 -0.42 48.89 19.77
CA GLN A 224 0.35 49.43 20.90
C GLN A 224 -0.43 49.46 22.22
N GLY A 225 -1.76 49.30 22.18
CA GLY A 225 -2.61 49.39 23.36
C GLY A 225 -2.83 50.83 23.86
N LYS A 226 -2.57 51.84 23.03
CA LYS A 226 -2.96 53.22 23.33
C LYS A 226 -4.46 53.35 23.03
N ASN A 227 -5.27 53.69 24.04
CA ASN A 227 -6.72 53.97 23.95
C ASN A 227 -7.70 52.79 23.99
N TYR A 228 -7.32 51.60 24.46
CA TYR A 228 -8.25 50.45 24.56
C TYR A 228 -8.16 49.74 25.93
N PRO A 229 -9.28 49.23 26.49
CA PRO A 229 -9.29 48.44 27.73
C PRO A 229 -8.42 47.17 27.60
N PRO A 230 -8.07 46.49 28.71
CA PRO A 230 -7.24 45.27 28.66
C PRO A 230 -7.94 44.19 27.83
N SER A 231 -7.54 44.09 26.57
CA SER A 231 -7.94 43.06 25.61
C SER A 231 -7.66 41.65 26.13
N VAL A 232 -8.31 40.65 25.54
CA VAL A 232 -8.11 39.21 25.78
C VAL A 232 -6.60 38.84 25.84
N ASN A 233 -6.24 37.87 26.68
CA ASN A 233 -4.86 37.45 27.00
C ASN A 233 -3.90 37.31 25.79
N PHE A 234 -4.42 36.91 24.62
CA PHE A 234 -3.59 36.72 23.43
C PHE A 234 -3.08 38.05 22.85
N VAL A 235 -3.91 39.10 22.77
CA VAL A 235 -3.48 40.43 22.28
C VAL A 235 -2.42 41.02 23.22
N GLN A 236 -2.55 40.79 24.53
CA GLN A 236 -1.54 41.21 25.50
C GLN A 236 -0.21 40.46 25.35
N CYS A 237 -0.24 39.16 25.04
CA CYS A 237 0.97 38.38 24.73
C CYS A 237 1.66 38.88 23.46
N ILE A 238 0.90 39.25 22.44
CA ILE A 238 1.45 39.79 21.20
C ILE A 238 2.07 41.18 21.45
N ARG A 239 1.41 42.04 22.24
CA ARG A 239 1.89 43.37 22.66
C ARG A 239 3.26 43.32 23.37
N LYS A 240 3.50 42.32 24.22
CA LYS A 240 4.76 42.19 24.97
C LYS A 240 6.00 41.97 24.10
N ASN A 241 5.83 41.47 22.87
CA ASN A 241 6.94 41.07 22.00
C ASN A 241 7.20 42.06 20.84
N PHE A 242 6.43 43.15 20.75
CA PHE A 242 6.55 44.13 19.68
C PHE A 242 7.40 45.33 20.11
N ASN A 243 8.64 45.41 19.62
CA ASN A 243 9.52 46.57 19.81
C ASN A 243 9.42 47.50 18.59
N LEU A 244 9.03 48.75 18.84
CA LEU A 244 8.94 49.79 17.82
C LEU A 244 10.26 50.52 17.66
N ASN A 245 10.88 50.39 16.49
CA ASN A 245 11.92 51.31 16.09
C ASN A 245 11.26 52.59 15.53
N VAL A 246 11.66 53.75 16.04
CA VAL A 246 11.09 55.06 15.66
C VAL A 246 11.27 55.32 14.16
N GLN A 247 12.34 54.77 13.58
CA GLN A 247 12.70 54.90 12.17
C GLN A 247 11.83 54.06 11.23
N ASP A 248 11.09 53.07 11.73
CA ASP A 248 10.22 52.24 10.89
C ASP A 248 9.04 53.07 10.37
N THR A 249 8.85 53.00 9.05
CA THR A 249 7.72 53.62 8.32
C THR A 249 6.65 52.60 7.97
N LYS A 250 7.03 51.32 7.84
CA LYS A 250 6.15 50.19 7.52
C LYS A 250 6.20 49.11 8.60
N PHE A 251 5.06 48.47 8.79
CA PHE A 251 4.82 47.41 9.75
C PHE A 251 4.12 46.23 9.09
N TYR A 252 4.32 45.06 9.66
CA TYR A 252 3.84 43.82 9.07
C TYR A 252 3.22 42.91 10.14
N ILE A 253 2.11 42.30 9.76
CA ILE A 253 1.49 41.18 10.48
C ILE A 253 2.05 39.90 9.89
N LEU A 254 2.66 39.10 10.75
CA LEU A 254 3.41 37.90 10.37
C LEU A 254 2.72 36.67 10.94
N GLN A 255 2.70 35.60 10.15
CA GLN A 255 2.34 34.27 10.62
C GLN A 255 3.57 33.36 10.56
N GLN A 256 3.94 32.77 11.68
CA GLN A 256 5.02 31.79 11.73
C GLN A 256 4.62 30.51 10.99
N ILE A 257 5.53 29.96 10.18
CA ILE A 257 5.32 28.67 9.49
C ILE A 257 5.25 27.56 10.55
N LYS A 258 4.20 26.72 10.48
CA LYS A 258 4.02 25.57 11.37
C LYS A 258 5.06 24.48 11.09
N SER A 259 5.32 23.63 12.08
CA SER A 259 6.18 22.46 11.87
C SER A 259 5.59 21.54 10.79
N ILE A 260 6.45 20.79 10.08
CA ILE A 260 6.05 19.74 9.12
C ILE A 260 5.01 18.78 9.75
N SER A 261 5.17 18.44 11.02
CA SER A 261 4.27 17.57 11.78
C SER A 261 2.85 18.14 12.03
N GLN A 262 2.69 19.48 11.99
CA GLN A 262 1.38 20.14 12.05
C GLN A 262 0.82 20.47 10.66
N MET A 263 1.66 20.62 9.64
CA MET A 263 1.19 20.70 8.24
C MET A 263 0.47 19.42 7.81
N HIS A 264 0.92 18.25 8.29
CA HIS A 264 0.24 16.96 8.09
C HIS A 264 -1.13 16.83 8.79
N GLN A 265 -1.49 17.70 9.74
CA GLN A 265 -2.85 17.72 10.31
C GLN A 265 -3.86 18.45 9.43
N ASN A 266 -3.37 19.26 8.47
CA ASN A 266 -4.17 20.08 7.57
C ASN A 266 -3.99 19.65 6.10
N GLY A 267 -3.37 18.49 5.86
CA GLY A 267 -3.10 17.93 4.56
C GLY A 267 -4.30 17.19 3.95
N ASP A 268 -5.47 17.80 4.00
CA ASP A 268 -6.49 17.67 2.98
C ASP A 268 -6.66 19.07 2.40
N TYR A 269 -6.19 19.27 1.17
CA TYR A 269 -6.46 20.48 0.40
C TYR A 269 -7.92 20.47 -0.04
N MET A 270 -8.83 20.61 0.93
CA MET A 270 -10.23 20.99 0.84
C MET A 270 -10.70 21.24 2.27
N LYS A 271 -10.98 22.51 2.57
CA LYS A 271 -11.50 23.08 3.83
C LYS A 271 -10.45 23.57 4.83
N ILE A 272 -10.34 24.91 4.83
CA ILE A 272 -10.06 25.76 5.97
C ILE A 272 -10.87 25.26 7.19
N PHE A 273 -10.38 24.33 8.01
CA PHE A 273 -10.86 24.12 9.38
C PHE A 273 -9.78 23.48 10.26
N CYS A 274 -9.61 24.03 11.45
CA CYS A 274 -8.67 23.57 12.47
C CYS A 274 -9.25 22.34 13.19
N PRO A 275 -8.49 21.24 13.34
CA PRO A 275 -8.99 20.00 13.96
C PRO A 275 -9.20 20.07 15.48
N ASN A 276 -8.95 21.21 16.12
CA ASN A 276 -9.31 21.49 17.52
C ASN A 276 -10.68 22.20 17.66
N CYS A 277 -11.40 22.39 16.56
CA CYS A 277 -12.71 23.03 16.50
C CYS A 277 -13.77 21.98 16.17
N GLU A 278 -14.06 21.11 17.14
CA GLU A 278 -15.36 20.46 17.17
C GLU A 278 -16.36 21.48 17.77
N GLU A 279 -17.49 21.67 17.08
CA GLU A 279 -18.51 22.72 17.29
C GLU A 279 -18.18 24.09 16.65
N ASP A 280 -19.25 24.80 16.23
CA ASP A 280 -19.37 25.95 15.31
C ASP A 280 -18.48 27.20 15.52
N ASN A 281 -17.36 27.08 16.24
CA ASN A 281 -16.41 28.14 16.47
C ASN A 281 -15.36 28.21 15.36
N LYS A 282 -15.48 29.24 14.52
CA LYS A 282 -14.49 29.60 13.48
C LYS A 282 -13.11 29.81 14.11
N CYS A 283 -12.11 29.10 13.60
CA CYS A 283 -10.70 29.33 13.96
C CYS A 283 -10.23 30.60 13.25
N THR A 284 -10.24 31.72 13.95
CA THR A 284 -9.88 33.02 13.40
C THR A 284 -8.39 33.29 13.63
N LEU A 285 -7.76 34.13 12.80
CA LEU A 285 -6.33 34.52 12.87
C LEU A 285 -5.86 34.77 14.31
N LEU A 286 -6.74 35.35 15.13
CA LEU A 286 -6.45 35.85 16.47
C LEU A 286 -7.14 35.04 17.59
N SER A 287 -7.97 34.03 17.28
CA SER A 287 -8.56 33.11 18.27
C SER A 287 -7.83 31.76 18.42
N SER A 288 -6.74 31.56 17.66
CA SER A 288 -5.85 30.42 17.85
C SER A 288 -5.20 30.45 19.24
N ASN A 289 -5.43 29.42 20.07
CA ASN A 289 -4.72 29.20 21.35
C ASN A 289 -3.19 29.11 21.21
N TYR A 290 -2.65 29.10 19.99
CA TYR A 290 -1.22 29.09 19.71
C TYR A 290 -0.73 30.48 19.30
N GLN A 291 0.34 30.92 19.97
CA GLN A 291 1.09 32.17 19.83
C GLN A 291 1.76 32.33 18.43
N GLN A 292 1.00 32.27 17.33
CA GLN A 292 1.54 32.14 15.96
C GLN A 292 1.58 33.44 15.15
N ILE A 293 0.91 34.49 15.64
CA ILE A 293 0.92 35.81 15.00
C ILE A 293 1.88 36.73 15.72
N TYR A 294 2.69 37.43 14.93
CA TYR A 294 3.66 38.39 15.41
C TYR A 294 3.55 39.69 14.61
N PHE A 295 3.98 40.77 15.23
CA PHE A 295 4.16 42.05 14.54
C PHE A 295 5.64 42.37 14.47
N ALA A 296 6.06 42.96 13.36
CA ALA A 296 7.42 43.47 13.20
C ALA A 296 7.38 44.76 12.38
N GLY A 297 8.27 45.69 12.72
CA GLY A 297 8.61 46.78 11.82
C GLY A 297 9.55 46.32 10.71
N GLU A 298 9.67 47.12 9.66
CA GLU A 298 10.54 46.83 8.51
C GLU A 298 12.00 46.55 8.90
N SER A 299 12.55 47.25 9.90
CA SER A 299 13.92 47.02 10.39
C SER A 299 14.12 45.68 11.11
N ALA A 300 13.04 45.02 11.52
CA ALA A 300 13.07 43.74 12.25
C ALA A 300 12.80 42.52 11.34
N LEU A 301 12.74 42.73 10.03
CA LEU A 301 12.40 41.71 9.05
C LEU A 301 13.46 41.57 7.98
N PHE A 302 13.69 40.32 7.60
CA PHE A 302 14.73 39.97 6.67
C PHE A 302 14.25 38.86 5.73
N LYS A 303 14.67 38.94 4.47
CA LYS A 303 14.21 38.03 3.43
C LYS A 303 14.78 36.62 3.65
N TYR A 304 13.93 35.61 3.60
CA TYR A 304 14.38 34.22 3.61
C TYR A 304 14.94 33.84 2.22
N PRO A 305 16.12 33.22 2.14
CA PRO A 305 16.81 32.99 0.87
C PRO A 305 16.21 31.87 0.00
N LEU A 306 15.36 30.99 0.55
CA LEU A 306 14.68 29.95 -0.22
C LEU A 306 13.29 30.39 -0.70
N SER A 307 12.94 29.95 -1.91
CA SER A 307 11.61 30.21 -2.47
C SER A 307 10.50 29.47 -1.70
N ILE A 308 9.32 30.08 -1.62
CA ILE A 308 8.13 29.43 -1.04
C ILE A 308 7.84 28.10 -1.73
N LYS A 309 7.99 28.01 -3.05
CA LYS A 309 7.70 26.79 -3.81
C LYS A 309 8.56 25.62 -3.36
N PHE A 310 9.87 25.82 -3.22
CA PHE A 310 10.79 24.79 -2.74
C PHE A 310 10.45 24.37 -1.30
N MET A 311 10.19 25.34 -0.43
CA MET A 311 9.83 25.06 0.97
C MET A 311 8.53 24.26 1.08
N ASP A 312 7.50 24.68 0.35
CA ASP A 312 6.22 24.00 0.27
C ASP A 312 6.39 22.55 -0.23
N LEU A 313 7.20 22.34 -1.28
CA LEU A 313 7.48 21.02 -1.82
C LEU A 313 8.11 20.09 -0.78
N VAL A 314 9.17 20.57 -0.10
CA VAL A 314 9.85 19.81 0.96
C VAL A 314 8.89 19.53 2.11
N CYS A 315 8.15 20.53 2.58
CA CYS A 315 7.22 20.39 3.70
C CYS A 315 6.12 19.35 3.44
N ARG A 316 5.56 19.33 2.23
CA ARG A 316 4.44 18.44 1.88
C ARG A 316 4.87 17.01 1.62
N THR A 317 6.04 16.81 1.04
CA THR A 317 6.38 15.51 0.41
C THR A 317 7.56 14.79 1.03
N PHE A 318 8.47 15.49 1.68
CA PHE A 318 9.76 14.91 2.08
C PHE A 318 9.62 13.66 2.95
N LEU A 319 8.69 13.70 3.90
CA LEU A 319 8.45 12.56 4.78
C LEU A 319 7.81 11.36 4.07
N GLN A 320 6.84 11.62 3.19
CA GLN A 320 6.24 10.59 2.35
C GLN A 320 7.31 9.95 1.46
N LEU A 321 8.18 10.76 0.85
CA LEU A 321 9.28 10.28 0.02
C LEU A 321 10.26 9.40 0.82
N ILE A 322 10.71 9.83 2.01
CA ILE A 322 11.55 8.99 2.89
C ILE A 322 10.86 7.66 3.19
N SER A 323 9.58 7.69 3.52
CA SER A 323 8.80 6.48 3.83
C SER A 323 8.80 5.50 2.66
N GLN A 324 8.66 6.01 1.43
CA GLN A 324 8.72 5.19 0.23
C GLN A 324 10.13 4.70 -0.08
N LEU A 325 11.15 5.53 0.13
CA LEU A 325 12.55 5.10 -0.03
C LEU A 325 12.91 3.98 0.97
N ILE A 326 12.38 4.00 2.20
CA ILE A 326 12.51 2.90 3.17
C ILE A 326 11.88 1.61 2.62
N LEU A 327 10.67 1.69 2.08
CA LEU A 327 10.01 0.52 1.46
C LEU A 327 10.84 -0.03 0.30
N ILE A 328 11.27 0.82 -0.63
CA ILE A 328 12.05 0.41 -1.81
C ILE A 328 13.35 -0.24 -1.37
N ALA A 329 14.03 0.36 -0.41
CA ALA A 329 15.24 -0.21 0.15
C ALA A 329 14.92 -1.61 0.74
N ASN A 330 13.86 -1.76 1.56
CA ASN A 330 13.45 -3.04 2.15
C ASN A 330 13.13 -4.10 1.08
N ALA A 331 12.47 -3.69 0.00
CA ALA A 331 12.21 -4.52 -1.17
C ALA A 331 13.51 -4.96 -1.86
N GLN A 332 14.48 -4.07 -2.01
CA GLN A 332 15.80 -4.41 -2.56
C GLN A 332 16.57 -5.37 -1.64
N ASN A 333 16.49 -5.20 -0.31
CA ASN A 333 17.05 -6.15 0.65
C ASN A 333 16.43 -7.55 0.47
N ALA A 334 15.09 -7.62 0.43
CA ALA A 334 14.40 -8.89 0.23
C ALA A 334 14.74 -9.50 -1.14
N THR A 335 14.84 -8.68 -2.18
CA THR A 335 15.22 -9.11 -3.54
C THR A 335 16.63 -9.66 -3.55
N TYR A 336 17.57 -9.02 -2.86
CA TYR A 336 18.95 -9.52 -2.78
C TYR A 336 19.04 -10.84 -2.02
N GLN A 337 18.33 -10.96 -0.90
CA GLN A 337 18.33 -12.19 -0.10
C GLN A 337 17.74 -13.37 -0.87
N ILE A 338 16.72 -13.13 -1.72
CA ILE A 338 15.97 -14.20 -2.40
C ILE A 338 16.39 -14.40 -3.87
N GLY A 339 16.74 -13.31 -4.56
CA GLY A 339 16.94 -13.21 -6.01
C GLY A 339 18.12 -13.99 -6.57
N ARG A 340 18.92 -14.65 -5.72
CA ARG A 340 19.92 -15.62 -6.16
C ARG A 340 19.31 -16.94 -6.64
N LEU A 341 18.07 -17.26 -6.22
CA LEU A 341 17.44 -18.55 -6.48
C LEU A 341 16.04 -18.45 -7.10
N ALA A 342 15.27 -17.40 -6.80
CA ALA A 342 13.91 -17.25 -7.34
C ALA A 342 13.70 -15.82 -7.86
N ASN A 343 13.05 -15.68 -9.01
CA ASN A 343 12.63 -14.37 -9.46
C ASN A 343 11.30 -13.99 -8.78
N ILE A 344 11.32 -12.94 -7.95
CA ILE A 344 10.14 -12.43 -7.26
C ILE A 344 9.69 -11.15 -7.94
N ASP A 345 8.49 -11.19 -8.49
CA ASP A 345 7.77 -9.98 -8.89
C ASP A 345 6.91 -9.52 -7.68
N ARG A 346 6.64 -8.23 -7.50
CA ARG A 346 5.76 -7.75 -6.41
C ARG A 346 6.28 -7.94 -4.99
N ILE A 347 7.59 -7.96 -4.84
CA ILE A 347 8.20 -8.06 -3.51
C ILE A 347 7.81 -6.90 -2.58
N GLU A 348 7.68 -5.68 -3.11
CA GLU A 348 7.23 -4.49 -2.36
C GLU A 348 5.85 -4.71 -1.73
N GLU A 349 4.96 -5.40 -2.45
CA GLU A 349 3.61 -5.72 -1.99
C GLU A 349 3.65 -6.87 -0.98
N ALA A 350 4.42 -7.92 -1.25
CA ALA A 350 4.55 -9.08 -0.35
C ALA A 350 5.12 -8.72 1.03
N ILE A 351 5.98 -7.70 1.13
CA ILE A 351 6.55 -7.23 2.41
C ILE A 351 5.78 -6.08 3.06
N SER A 352 4.70 -5.61 2.44
CA SER A 352 3.88 -4.49 2.94
C SER A 352 2.67 -5.02 3.71
N CYS A 353 2.56 -4.68 4.99
CA CYS A 353 1.38 -5.03 5.79
C CYS A 353 0.19 -4.09 5.54
N PRO A 354 -1.05 -4.53 5.82
CA PRO A 354 -2.25 -3.69 5.71
C PRO A 354 -2.20 -2.44 6.57
N SER A 355 -1.50 -2.53 7.71
CA SER A 355 -1.22 -1.38 8.55
C SER A 355 -0.47 -0.31 7.76
N PHE A 356 0.57 -0.64 6.99
CA PHE A 356 1.33 0.33 6.19
C PHE A 356 0.55 0.82 4.95
N ASN A 357 0.04 -0.10 4.13
CA ASN A 357 -0.69 0.23 2.90
C ASN A 357 -2.01 -0.54 2.83
N LEU A 358 -3.13 0.16 3.01
CA LEU A 358 -4.46 -0.45 2.94
C LEU A 358 -4.87 -0.85 1.52
N GLN A 359 -4.34 -0.17 0.51
CA GLN A 359 -4.74 -0.33 -0.89
C GLN A 359 -4.02 -1.49 -1.58
N ARG A 360 -2.75 -1.69 -1.24
CA ARG A 360 -1.91 -2.71 -1.86
C ARG A 360 -0.91 -3.25 -0.84
N ASN A 361 -1.19 -4.44 -0.34
CA ASN A 361 -0.43 -5.13 0.71
C ASN A 361 -0.35 -6.63 0.40
N TYR A 362 0.29 -7.38 1.28
CA TYR A 362 0.57 -8.79 1.10
C TYR A 362 -0.68 -9.67 0.94
N GLN A 363 -1.86 -9.24 1.37
CA GLN A 363 -2.98 -10.16 1.63
C GLN A 363 -3.58 -10.81 0.36
N ASN A 364 -3.53 -10.14 -0.80
CA ASN A 364 -3.95 -10.80 -2.05
C ASN A 364 -2.93 -11.83 -2.52
N LEU A 365 -1.64 -11.53 -2.35
CA LEU A 365 -0.56 -12.47 -2.64
C LEU A 365 -0.55 -13.64 -1.64
N GLU A 366 -0.92 -13.40 -0.37
CA GLU A 366 -1.14 -14.42 0.66
C GLU A 366 -2.20 -15.41 0.19
N MET A 367 -3.38 -14.94 -0.24
CA MET A 367 -4.44 -15.80 -0.77
C MET A 367 -3.97 -16.66 -1.94
N LEU A 368 -3.20 -16.09 -2.88
CA LEU A 368 -2.62 -16.84 -4.00
C LEU A 368 -1.56 -17.85 -3.50
N GLY A 369 -0.72 -17.43 -2.56
CA GLY A 369 0.34 -18.22 -1.98
C GLY A 369 -0.15 -19.43 -1.19
N ASP A 370 -1.15 -19.24 -0.33
CA ASP A 370 -1.82 -20.31 0.44
C ASP A 370 -2.28 -21.42 -0.50
N VAL A 371 -3.00 -21.07 -1.57
CA VAL A 371 -3.53 -22.05 -2.53
C VAL A 371 -2.42 -22.79 -3.27
N VAL A 372 -1.35 -22.10 -3.70
CA VAL A 372 -0.24 -22.75 -4.41
C VAL A 372 0.57 -23.65 -3.47
N ILE A 373 0.80 -23.23 -2.22
CA ILE A 373 1.46 -24.07 -1.20
C ILE A 373 0.59 -25.30 -0.90
N LYS A 374 -0.73 -25.13 -0.74
CA LYS A 374 -1.69 -26.22 -0.54
C LYS A 374 -1.63 -27.21 -1.69
N TYR A 375 -1.62 -26.74 -2.94
CA TYR A 375 -1.45 -27.59 -4.12
C TYR A 375 -0.12 -28.37 -4.13
N LEU A 376 1.02 -27.68 -3.98
CA LEU A 376 2.34 -28.33 -4.04
C LEU A 376 2.54 -29.36 -2.92
N THR A 377 2.06 -29.04 -1.72
CA THR A 377 2.09 -29.98 -0.59
C THR A 377 1.13 -31.15 -0.78
N SER A 378 -0.09 -30.92 -1.29
CA SER A 378 -1.03 -31.99 -1.68
C SER A 378 -0.44 -32.91 -2.74
N ALA A 379 0.13 -32.36 -3.81
CA ALA A 379 0.77 -33.13 -4.88
C ALA A 379 1.91 -34.01 -4.33
N MET A 380 2.80 -33.44 -3.52
CA MET A 380 3.90 -34.18 -2.88
C MET A 380 3.41 -35.30 -1.96
N LEU A 381 2.35 -35.06 -1.17
CA LEU A 381 1.81 -36.06 -0.27
C LEU A 381 1.04 -37.15 -1.02
N PHE A 382 0.37 -36.81 -2.12
CA PHE A 382 -0.34 -37.75 -2.98
C PHE A 382 0.62 -38.77 -3.65
N GLU A 383 1.87 -38.38 -3.92
CA GLU A 383 2.91 -39.31 -4.40
C GLU A 383 3.27 -40.40 -3.37
N GLU A 384 3.02 -40.18 -2.09
CA GLU A 384 3.40 -41.09 -1.01
C GLU A 384 2.31 -42.16 -0.81
N THR A 385 2.54 -43.35 -1.40
CA THR A 385 1.62 -44.50 -1.37
C THR A 385 1.32 -45.06 0.02
N LYS A 386 2.13 -44.70 1.03
CA LYS A 386 1.89 -45.06 2.44
C LYS A 386 0.65 -44.39 3.03
N TYR A 387 0.23 -43.25 2.47
CA TYR A 387 -0.97 -42.54 2.90
C TYR A 387 -2.17 -43.05 2.11
N LYS A 388 -3.02 -43.84 2.79
CA LYS A 388 -4.12 -44.58 2.16
C LYS A 388 -5.44 -43.84 2.12
N THR A 389 -5.66 -42.89 3.04
CA THR A 389 -6.95 -42.21 3.21
C THR A 389 -6.79 -40.69 3.18
N GLU A 390 -7.87 -39.99 2.83
CA GLU A 390 -7.94 -38.52 2.80
C GLU A 390 -7.56 -37.93 4.17
N ASN A 391 -8.14 -38.45 5.25
CA ASN A 391 -7.87 -37.98 6.62
C ASN A 391 -6.38 -37.95 6.98
N VAL A 392 -5.61 -38.96 6.56
CA VAL A 392 -4.17 -39.05 6.84
C VAL A 392 -3.39 -38.06 5.98
N LEU A 393 -3.76 -37.92 4.71
CA LEU A 393 -3.18 -36.94 3.78
C LEU A 393 -3.43 -35.50 4.25
N THR A 394 -4.67 -35.18 4.63
CA THR A 394 -5.07 -33.88 5.18
C THR A 394 -4.31 -33.57 6.47
N SER A 395 -4.22 -34.54 7.39
CA SER A 395 -3.43 -34.38 8.61
C SER A 395 -1.94 -34.12 8.32
N ALA A 396 -1.37 -34.75 7.29
CA ALA A 396 0.01 -34.52 6.87
C ALA A 396 0.20 -33.15 6.21
N ARG A 397 -0.74 -32.72 5.36
CA ARG A 397 -0.75 -31.41 4.71
C ARG A 397 -0.78 -30.29 5.74
N VAL A 398 -1.73 -30.34 6.69
CA VAL A 398 -1.88 -29.33 7.75
C VAL A 398 -0.57 -29.14 8.51
N ARG A 399 0.16 -30.22 8.85
CA ARG A 399 1.46 -30.10 9.55
C ARG A 399 2.50 -29.30 8.76
N LEU A 400 2.50 -29.38 7.43
CA LEU A 400 3.44 -28.67 6.54
C LEU A 400 3.06 -27.22 6.28
N ILE A 401 1.81 -26.83 6.53
CA ILE A 401 1.29 -25.48 6.22
C ILE A 401 0.79 -24.73 7.45
N THR A 402 1.04 -25.25 8.66
CA THR A 402 0.66 -24.51 9.88
C THR A 402 1.36 -23.14 9.96
N ASN A 403 0.66 -22.12 10.45
CA ASN A 403 1.27 -20.79 10.68
C ASN A 403 2.50 -20.88 11.58
N LYS A 404 2.54 -21.83 12.52
CA LYS A 404 3.71 -22.08 13.36
C LYS A 404 4.93 -22.52 12.55
N TYR A 405 4.74 -23.45 11.62
CA TYR A 405 5.81 -23.93 10.75
C TYR A 405 6.27 -22.83 9.77
N LEU A 406 5.33 -22.17 9.09
CA LEU A 406 5.62 -21.12 8.11
C LEU A 406 6.32 -19.91 8.74
N SER A 407 5.87 -19.45 9.92
CA SER A 407 6.58 -18.41 10.70
C SER A 407 7.99 -18.85 11.12
N GLY A 408 8.15 -20.13 11.50
CA GLY A 408 9.46 -20.70 11.82
C GLY A 408 10.42 -20.70 10.63
N ILE A 409 9.92 -20.87 9.41
CA ILE A 409 10.68 -20.72 8.17
C ILE A 409 10.98 -19.25 7.91
N TYR A 410 9.95 -18.40 7.90
CA TYR A 410 10.06 -16.96 7.64
C TYR A 410 11.12 -16.29 8.51
N SER A 411 11.12 -16.58 9.82
CA SER A 411 12.07 -15.99 10.79
C SER A 411 13.55 -16.21 10.43
N LYS A 412 13.86 -17.27 9.69
CA LYS A 412 15.23 -17.59 9.25
C LYS A 412 15.67 -16.75 8.05
N LEU A 413 14.73 -16.20 7.29
CA LEU A 413 15.01 -15.38 6.11
C LEU A 413 15.53 -13.98 6.47
N LYS A 414 15.26 -13.51 7.70
CA LYS A 414 15.71 -12.20 8.22
C LYS A 414 15.35 -11.04 7.28
N LEU A 415 14.15 -11.09 6.71
CA LEU A 415 13.62 -10.05 5.81
C LEU A 415 13.07 -8.87 6.62
N ASN A 416 13.21 -7.68 6.06
CA ASN A 416 12.57 -6.47 6.59
C ASN A 416 11.19 -6.28 5.95
N THR A 417 10.20 -5.87 6.74
CA THR A 417 8.81 -5.69 6.32
C THR A 417 8.25 -4.36 6.81
N MET A 418 7.29 -3.81 6.08
CA MET A 418 6.60 -2.57 6.45
C MET A 418 5.33 -2.89 7.23
N ASN A 419 5.42 -2.91 8.56
CA ASN A 419 4.34 -3.38 9.44
C ASN A 419 3.65 -2.30 10.28
N PHE A 420 3.98 -1.03 10.09
CA PHE A 420 3.28 0.11 10.68
C PHE A 420 3.13 1.23 9.66
N LYS A 421 2.06 2.04 9.78
CA LYS A 421 2.04 3.35 9.10
C LYS A 421 3.15 4.17 9.71
N ILE A 422 4.05 4.65 8.85
CA ILE A 422 4.96 5.72 9.24
C ILE A 422 4.09 6.91 9.65
N ASN A 423 3.94 7.12 10.95
CA ASN A 423 3.06 8.14 11.49
C ASN A 423 3.77 9.48 11.35
N SER A 424 3.33 10.29 10.41
CA SER A 424 3.90 11.61 10.16
C SER A 424 3.84 12.56 11.34
N LYS A 425 2.92 12.32 12.28
CA LYS A 425 2.81 13.08 13.54
C LYS A 425 3.89 12.71 14.57
N LYS A 426 4.54 11.55 14.41
CA LYS A 426 5.64 11.07 15.27
C LYS A 426 7.03 11.23 14.64
N PHE A 427 7.10 11.55 13.35
CA PHE A 427 8.38 11.80 12.69
C PHE A 427 8.96 13.12 13.22
N LEU A 428 9.98 12.97 14.06
CA LEU A 428 10.88 14.05 14.44
C LEU A 428 11.67 14.49 13.20
N ASN A 429 12.42 15.57 13.33
CA ASN A 429 13.39 15.95 12.31
C ASN A 429 14.22 14.70 11.93
N HIS A 430 14.16 14.27 10.65
CA HIS A 430 14.87 13.08 10.18
C HIS A 430 16.40 13.16 10.42
N MET A 431 16.92 14.39 10.57
CA MET A 431 18.30 14.67 11.00
C MET A 431 18.57 14.30 12.47
N MET A 432 17.60 13.80 13.21
CA MET A 432 17.74 13.36 14.60
C MET A 432 17.23 11.93 14.80
N MET A 433 16.67 11.32 13.76
CA MET A 433 16.03 10.01 13.88
C MET A 433 17.03 8.87 13.86
N ILE A 434 16.89 7.98 14.84
CA ILE A 434 17.47 6.65 14.79
C ILE A 434 16.40 5.73 14.20
N ILE A 435 16.75 5.04 13.13
CA ILE A 435 15.90 4.05 12.49
C ILE A 435 15.75 2.89 13.49
N ASN A 436 14.52 2.47 13.77
CA ASN A 436 14.18 1.45 14.79
C ASN A 436 14.39 1.90 16.25
N GLU A 437 14.45 3.20 16.56
CA GLU A 437 14.50 3.69 17.95
C GLU A 437 13.24 3.35 18.74
N GLN A 438 12.09 3.27 18.06
CA GLN A 438 10.92 2.60 18.58
C GLN A 438 11.04 1.12 18.21
N GLU A 439 10.83 0.23 19.18
CA GLU A 439 10.65 -1.19 18.86
C GLU A 439 9.49 -1.27 17.86
N ASP A 440 9.80 -1.53 16.60
CA ASP A 440 8.77 -1.89 15.64
C ASP A 440 7.99 -3.05 16.25
N PRO A 441 6.65 -2.98 16.28
CA PRO A 441 5.87 -4.04 16.87
C PRO A 441 6.26 -5.33 16.16
N LYS A 442 6.85 -6.30 16.89
CA LYS A 442 7.28 -7.55 16.28
C LYS A 442 6.10 -8.16 15.53
N LEU A 443 6.34 -8.57 14.29
CA LEU A 443 5.35 -9.29 13.51
C LEU A 443 4.82 -10.47 14.33
N SER A 444 3.50 -10.55 14.47
CA SER A 444 2.88 -11.73 15.08
C SER A 444 3.22 -12.98 14.27
N GLN A 445 3.17 -14.15 14.91
CA GLN A 445 3.39 -15.43 14.24
C GLN A 445 2.46 -15.61 13.03
N LYS A 446 1.21 -15.12 13.14
CA LYS A 446 0.27 -15.12 12.03
C LYS A 446 0.80 -14.28 10.86
N GLN A 447 1.09 -13.00 11.08
CA GLN A 447 1.60 -12.12 10.02
C GLN A 447 2.88 -12.65 9.35
N GLN A 448 3.78 -13.31 10.11
CA GLN A 448 4.97 -13.93 9.53
C GLN A 448 4.63 -15.08 8.56
N ALA A 449 3.63 -15.89 8.91
CA ALA A 449 3.12 -16.94 8.03
C ALA A 449 2.44 -16.33 6.79
N ASP A 450 1.53 -15.38 7.00
CA ASP A 450 0.82 -14.70 5.92
C ASP A 450 1.80 -14.04 4.90
N ILE A 451 2.87 -13.41 5.40
CA ILE A 451 3.91 -12.81 4.55
C ILE A 451 4.74 -13.89 3.83
N TYR A 452 5.01 -15.03 4.46
CA TYR A 452 5.67 -16.14 3.78
C TYR A 452 4.82 -16.70 2.62
N GLU A 453 3.52 -16.84 2.83
CA GLU A 453 2.56 -17.22 1.80
C GLU A 453 2.54 -16.16 0.70
N ALA A 454 2.50 -14.87 1.05
CA ALA A 454 2.57 -13.79 0.08
C ALA A 454 3.86 -13.81 -0.77
N LEU A 455 5.02 -14.13 -0.18
CA LEU A 455 6.26 -14.32 -0.93
C LEU A 455 6.17 -15.53 -1.88
N CYS A 456 5.49 -16.61 -1.47
CA CYS A 456 5.22 -17.75 -2.34
C CYS A 456 4.32 -17.36 -3.52
N GLY A 457 3.25 -16.60 -3.26
CA GLY A 457 2.39 -16.04 -4.29
C GLY A 457 3.16 -15.12 -5.25
N ALA A 458 4.06 -14.29 -4.72
CA ALA A 458 4.94 -13.41 -5.49
C ALA A 458 5.94 -14.15 -6.39
N CYS A 459 6.44 -15.33 -5.96
CA CYS A 459 7.25 -16.21 -6.81
C CYS A 459 6.42 -16.83 -7.95
N TYR A 460 5.14 -17.12 -7.69
CA TYR A 460 4.27 -17.82 -8.62
C TYR A 460 3.67 -16.91 -9.71
N ILE A 461 3.27 -15.70 -9.32
CA ILE A 461 2.38 -14.84 -10.10
C ILE A 461 2.89 -14.39 -11.47
N LYS A 462 4.21 -14.29 -11.66
CA LYS A 462 4.81 -13.79 -12.90
C LYS A 462 4.39 -14.59 -14.13
N ASN A 463 4.52 -15.90 -14.01
CA ASN A 463 4.31 -16.84 -15.11
C ASN A 463 3.17 -17.82 -14.83
N TYR A 464 2.64 -17.82 -13.60
CA TYR A 464 1.73 -18.84 -13.07
C TYR A 464 2.33 -20.25 -13.19
N GLU A 465 3.64 -20.35 -12.93
CA GLU A 465 4.44 -21.58 -12.99
C GLU A 465 5.09 -21.84 -11.64
N PHE A 466 5.33 -23.11 -11.33
CA PHE A 466 5.85 -23.52 -10.01
C PHE A 466 7.37 -23.38 -9.86
N LYS A 467 8.12 -23.13 -10.94
CA LYS A 467 9.58 -23.18 -10.95
C LYS A 467 10.22 -22.25 -9.91
N ASP A 468 9.92 -20.96 -9.98
CA ASP A 468 10.49 -19.95 -9.06
C ASP A 468 10.09 -20.23 -7.61
N LEU A 469 8.86 -20.71 -7.37
CA LEU A 469 8.41 -21.09 -6.04
C LEU A 469 9.16 -22.31 -5.49
N ILE A 470 9.41 -23.34 -6.31
CA ILE A 470 10.18 -24.51 -5.91
C ILE A 470 11.63 -24.13 -5.59
N ASP A 471 12.21 -23.20 -6.34
CA ASP A 471 13.53 -22.66 -6.03
C ASP A 471 13.52 -21.82 -4.74
N PHE A 472 12.44 -21.09 -4.46
CA PHE A 472 12.22 -20.42 -3.18
C PHE A 472 12.08 -21.41 -2.00
N PHE A 473 11.38 -22.53 -2.17
CA PHE A 473 11.30 -23.60 -1.15
C PHE A 473 12.67 -24.17 -0.80
N LYS A 474 13.58 -24.31 -1.77
CA LYS A 474 14.97 -24.74 -1.51
C LYS A 474 15.71 -23.69 -0.68
N LEU A 475 15.58 -22.40 -1.01
CA LEU A 475 16.19 -21.30 -0.27
C LEU A 475 15.69 -21.27 1.19
N SER A 476 14.38 -21.34 1.37
CA SER A 476 13.74 -21.25 2.69
C SER A 476 13.87 -22.53 3.51
N LYS A 477 14.37 -23.62 2.91
CA LYS A 477 14.41 -24.98 3.49
C LYS A 477 13.03 -25.49 3.88
N PHE A 478 12.02 -25.15 3.09
CA PHE A 478 10.71 -25.77 3.17
C PHE A 478 10.84 -27.27 2.85
N GLU A 479 10.12 -28.14 3.56
CA GLU A 479 10.23 -29.61 3.44
C GLU A 479 9.56 -30.16 2.16
N PHE A 480 9.88 -29.58 1.01
CA PHE A 480 9.38 -30.02 -0.29
C PHE A 480 10.28 -31.11 -0.90
N LYS A 481 9.67 -32.26 -1.24
CA LYS A 481 10.33 -33.48 -1.73
C LYS A 481 9.61 -34.11 -2.92
N GLY A 482 8.90 -33.29 -3.70
CA GLY A 482 8.17 -33.77 -4.88
C GLY A 482 9.06 -34.48 -5.90
N LYS A 483 8.59 -35.61 -6.44
CA LYS A 483 9.36 -36.48 -7.36
C LYS A 483 8.78 -36.46 -8.77
N LEU A 484 7.45 -36.51 -8.92
CA LEU A 484 6.79 -36.62 -10.22
C LEU A 484 6.71 -35.24 -10.89
N GLN A 485 7.64 -35.00 -11.81
CA GLN A 485 7.80 -33.71 -12.52
C GLN A 485 6.50 -33.17 -13.15
N GLN A 486 5.60 -34.04 -13.60
CA GLN A 486 4.31 -33.64 -14.17
C GLN A 486 3.41 -32.88 -13.17
N PHE A 487 3.53 -33.14 -11.87
CA PHE A 487 2.75 -32.46 -10.83
C PHE A 487 3.26 -31.05 -10.53
N TYR A 488 4.43 -30.69 -11.05
CA TYR A 488 5.16 -29.46 -10.69
C TYR A 488 5.47 -28.60 -11.91
N LYS A 489 4.75 -28.82 -13.01
CA LYS A 489 4.87 -28.11 -14.29
C LYS A 489 3.49 -27.82 -14.86
N GLY A 490 3.41 -26.89 -15.81
CA GLY A 490 2.16 -26.47 -16.45
C GLY A 490 1.53 -25.25 -15.80
N LYS A 491 0.42 -24.79 -16.38
CA LYS A 491 -0.29 -23.57 -15.95
C LYS A 491 -1.78 -23.85 -15.79
N PRO A 492 -2.38 -23.55 -14.63
CA PRO A 492 -3.81 -23.69 -14.42
C PRO A 492 -4.56 -22.46 -14.96
N LEU A 493 -4.32 -22.07 -16.22
CA LEU A 493 -4.83 -20.81 -16.78
C LEU A 493 -5.83 -21.05 -17.90
N ILE A 494 -7.01 -20.48 -17.77
CA ILE A 494 -8.09 -20.52 -18.75
C ILE A 494 -7.91 -19.36 -19.75
N ASP A 495 -8.24 -19.59 -21.02
CA ASP A 495 -8.29 -18.51 -22.02
C ASP A 495 -9.65 -17.79 -21.96
N PHE A 496 -9.63 -16.54 -21.47
CA PHE A 496 -10.80 -15.67 -21.34
C PHE A 496 -10.98 -14.68 -22.52
N LYS A 497 -10.23 -14.80 -23.62
CA LYS A 497 -10.41 -13.89 -24.78
C LYS A 497 -11.87 -13.80 -25.20
N GLU A 498 -12.38 -12.57 -25.28
CA GLU A 498 -13.75 -12.28 -25.66
C GLU A 498 -13.99 -12.60 -27.14
N ASN A 499 -15.05 -13.35 -27.43
CA ASN A 499 -15.75 -13.15 -28.69
C ASN A 499 -16.54 -11.84 -28.55
N ILE A 500 -16.40 -10.95 -29.55
CA ILE A 500 -16.98 -9.59 -29.60
C ILE A 500 -18.51 -9.55 -29.40
N ILE A 501 -19.17 -10.71 -29.42
CA ILE A 501 -20.62 -10.89 -29.39
C ILE A 501 -21.20 -10.84 -27.96
N ASP A 502 -20.41 -11.06 -26.89
CA ASP A 502 -20.92 -11.16 -25.50
C ASP A 502 -21.04 -9.80 -24.77
N LYS A 503 -21.23 -8.69 -25.50
CA LYS A 503 -21.28 -7.32 -24.93
C LYS A 503 -22.67 -6.83 -24.51
N GLU A 504 -23.60 -7.73 -24.24
CA GLU A 504 -24.84 -7.37 -23.56
C GLU A 504 -24.75 -7.74 -22.08
N ASN A 505 -24.95 -6.75 -21.21
CA ASN A 505 -25.06 -6.92 -19.75
C ASN A 505 -26.30 -7.78 -19.44
N ASP A 506 -26.14 -9.09 -19.57
CA ASP A 506 -27.13 -10.06 -19.15
C ASP A 506 -26.80 -10.51 -17.73
N ASN A 507 -27.59 -10.00 -16.78
CA ASN A 507 -27.49 -10.29 -15.34
C ASN A 507 -27.87 -11.74 -15.01
N ASP A 508 -28.28 -12.56 -15.97
CA ASP A 508 -28.61 -13.95 -15.73
C ASP A 508 -27.39 -14.78 -15.34
N TYR A 509 -27.58 -15.62 -14.32
CA TYR A 509 -26.56 -16.55 -13.87
C TYR A 509 -26.20 -17.59 -14.95
N PRO A 510 -24.92 -17.99 -15.10
CA PRO A 510 -24.50 -18.78 -16.27
C PRO A 510 -25.17 -20.15 -16.40
N LEU A 511 -25.50 -20.82 -15.29
CA LEU A 511 -26.18 -22.13 -15.36
C LEU A 511 -27.56 -22.03 -16.02
N LYS A 512 -28.28 -20.91 -15.85
CA LYS A 512 -29.56 -20.67 -16.54
C LYS A 512 -29.37 -20.72 -18.06
N LYS A 513 -28.33 -20.05 -18.57
CA LYS A 513 -27.98 -20.04 -20.00
C LYS A 513 -27.57 -21.42 -20.49
N GLN A 514 -26.76 -22.13 -19.71
CA GLN A 514 -26.32 -23.48 -20.06
C GLN A 514 -27.48 -24.48 -20.10
N ILE A 515 -28.46 -24.36 -19.20
CA ILE A 515 -29.64 -25.24 -19.17
C ILE A 515 -30.51 -25.06 -20.42
N ILE A 516 -30.60 -23.85 -20.98
CA ILE A 516 -31.32 -23.60 -22.25
C ILE A 516 -30.69 -24.41 -23.40
N VAL A 517 -29.36 -24.52 -23.42
CA VAL A 517 -28.62 -25.26 -24.45
C VAL A 517 -28.64 -26.77 -24.18
N ARG A 518 -28.44 -27.16 -22.92
CA ARG A 518 -28.40 -28.54 -22.46
C ARG A 518 -29.08 -28.63 -21.10
N PRO A 519 -30.36 -29.03 -21.03
CA PRO A 519 -31.04 -29.19 -19.76
C PRO A 519 -30.48 -30.37 -18.98
N PHE A 520 -30.81 -30.43 -17.69
CA PHE A 520 -30.54 -31.62 -16.88
C PHE A 520 -31.15 -32.87 -17.54
N SER A 521 -30.43 -33.99 -17.51
CA SER A 521 -30.90 -35.26 -18.09
C SER A 521 -32.30 -35.60 -17.55
N GLU A 522 -33.27 -35.86 -18.42
CA GLU A 522 -34.65 -36.24 -18.03
C GLU A 522 -34.70 -37.65 -17.41
N THR A 523 -33.90 -38.56 -17.93
CA THR A 523 -33.80 -39.93 -17.43
C THR A 523 -32.71 -40.02 -16.37
N ILE A 524 -33.06 -40.61 -15.22
CA ILE A 524 -32.12 -40.84 -14.12
C ILE A 524 -31.55 -42.24 -14.28
N LYS A 525 -30.26 -42.29 -14.60
CA LYS A 525 -29.51 -43.54 -14.76
C LYS A 525 -28.48 -43.65 -13.66
N PHE A 526 -28.07 -44.88 -13.37
CA PHE A 526 -26.97 -45.18 -12.47
C PHE A 526 -26.16 -46.32 -13.08
N ASN A 527 -24.91 -46.48 -12.64
CA ASN A 527 -24.03 -47.57 -13.04
C ASN A 527 -23.84 -47.72 -14.57
N GLN A 528 -23.87 -46.63 -15.33
CA GLN A 528 -23.62 -46.65 -16.77
C GLN A 528 -22.15 -46.99 -17.11
N PRO A 529 -21.83 -47.47 -18.33
CA PRO A 529 -20.46 -47.78 -18.72
C PRO A 529 -19.56 -46.53 -18.70
N PHE A 530 -18.33 -46.65 -18.20
CA PHE A 530 -17.39 -45.51 -18.11
C PHE A 530 -16.99 -44.95 -19.48
N GLN A 531 -16.99 -45.80 -20.52
CA GLN A 531 -16.69 -45.40 -21.90
C GLN A 531 -17.51 -44.18 -22.35
N GLU A 532 -18.81 -44.15 -22.04
CA GLU A 532 -19.68 -43.04 -22.41
C GLU A 532 -19.29 -41.73 -21.70
N PHE A 533 -18.79 -41.84 -20.47
CA PHE A 533 -18.30 -40.70 -19.70
C PHE A 533 -16.94 -40.21 -20.21
N GLU A 534 -16.04 -41.13 -20.54
CA GLU A 534 -14.75 -40.81 -21.19
C GLU A 534 -14.96 -40.11 -22.54
N ASP A 535 -15.91 -40.58 -23.35
CA ASP A 535 -16.27 -39.96 -24.63
C ASP A 535 -16.84 -38.55 -24.40
N TYR A 536 -17.64 -38.37 -23.34
CA TYR A 536 -18.14 -37.07 -22.91
C TYR A 536 -17.03 -36.11 -22.46
N LEU A 537 -16.06 -36.60 -21.68
CA LEU A 537 -14.89 -35.83 -21.25
C LEU A 537 -13.90 -35.59 -22.41
N GLY A 538 -13.98 -36.39 -23.48
CA GLY A 538 -13.08 -36.34 -24.62
C GLY A 538 -11.67 -36.87 -24.33
N CYS A 539 -11.52 -37.71 -23.29
CA CYS A 539 -10.24 -38.34 -22.94
C CYS A 539 -10.45 -39.71 -22.26
N LYS A 540 -9.48 -40.62 -22.44
CA LYS A 540 -9.45 -41.94 -21.80
C LYS A 540 -8.79 -41.89 -20.44
N LEU A 541 -9.37 -42.51 -19.42
CA LEU A 541 -8.92 -42.40 -18.03
C LEU A 541 -8.76 -43.79 -17.43
N ASN A 542 -7.52 -44.21 -17.23
CA ASN A 542 -7.18 -45.53 -16.66
C ASN A 542 -7.67 -45.68 -15.21
N LYS A 543 -7.73 -44.58 -14.46
CA LYS A 543 -8.18 -44.54 -13.05
C LYS A 543 -9.63 -44.08 -12.88
N ILE A 544 -10.44 -44.11 -13.95
CA ILE A 544 -11.82 -43.61 -13.87
C ILE A 544 -12.69 -44.42 -12.91
N GLU A 545 -12.45 -45.73 -12.80
CA GLU A 545 -13.14 -46.59 -11.85
C GLU A 545 -12.82 -46.21 -10.41
N GLU A 546 -11.54 -45.99 -10.07
CA GLU A 546 -11.09 -45.48 -8.76
C GLU A 546 -11.74 -44.12 -8.45
N ALA A 547 -11.79 -43.22 -9.43
CA ALA A 547 -12.35 -41.87 -9.26
C ALA A 547 -13.87 -41.87 -9.02
N LEU A 548 -14.60 -42.84 -9.57
CA LEU A 548 -16.07 -42.89 -9.54
C LEU A 548 -16.64 -43.94 -8.59
N THR A 549 -15.80 -44.67 -7.86
CA THR A 549 -16.24 -45.73 -6.94
C THR A 549 -16.19 -45.25 -5.49
N LEU A 550 -17.33 -45.33 -4.81
CA LEU A 550 -17.41 -45.01 -3.38
C LEU A 550 -16.42 -45.88 -2.60
N ASP A 551 -15.76 -45.28 -1.61
CA ASP A 551 -14.69 -45.83 -0.76
C ASP A 551 -13.30 -45.96 -1.44
N GLU A 552 -13.17 -45.71 -2.75
CA GLU A 552 -11.89 -45.79 -3.47
C GLU A 552 -11.33 -44.41 -3.88
N PHE A 553 -12.18 -43.40 -4.03
CA PHE A 553 -11.79 -42.10 -4.58
C PHE A 553 -11.06 -41.18 -3.60
N GLU A 554 -11.00 -41.48 -2.29
CA GLU A 554 -10.57 -40.54 -1.23
C GLU A 554 -9.22 -39.84 -1.52
N ARG A 555 -8.25 -40.58 -2.05
CA ARG A 555 -6.93 -40.00 -2.37
C ARG A 555 -7.02 -39.03 -3.54
N LEU A 556 -7.85 -39.35 -4.54
CA LEU A 556 -8.10 -38.50 -5.70
C LEU A 556 -8.93 -37.28 -5.29
N GLU A 557 -9.94 -37.43 -4.44
CA GLU A 557 -10.69 -36.32 -3.82
C GLU A 557 -9.72 -35.35 -3.14
N PHE A 558 -8.85 -35.84 -2.24
CA PHE A 558 -7.86 -35.02 -1.54
C PHE A 558 -6.99 -34.18 -2.49
N PHE A 559 -6.55 -34.76 -3.61
CA PHE A 559 -5.73 -34.04 -4.58
C PHE A 559 -6.57 -33.11 -5.46
N GLY A 560 -7.79 -33.54 -5.80
CA GLY A 560 -8.77 -32.83 -6.59
C GLY A 560 -9.20 -31.51 -5.95
N ASP A 561 -9.46 -31.51 -4.64
CA ASP A 561 -9.70 -30.31 -3.81
C ASP A 561 -8.63 -29.24 -4.09
N ALA A 562 -7.36 -29.61 -3.99
CA ALA A 562 -6.26 -28.68 -4.20
C ALA A 562 -6.07 -28.26 -5.68
N ILE A 563 -6.40 -29.13 -6.63
CA ILE A 563 -6.36 -28.83 -8.07
C ILE A 563 -7.44 -27.82 -8.44
N LEU A 564 -8.69 -28.06 -8.02
CA LEU A 564 -9.81 -27.18 -8.33
C LEU A 564 -9.66 -25.84 -7.62
N GLU A 565 -9.19 -25.84 -6.38
CA GLU A 565 -8.91 -24.60 -5.67
C GLU A 565 -7.86 -23.75 -6.40
N LEU A 566 -6.75 -24.36 -6.84
CA LEU A 566 -5.75 -23.64 -7.62
C LEU A 566 -6.30 -23.14 -8.96
N LEU A 567 -7.04 -23.99 -9.70
CA LEU A 567 -7.66 -23.60 -10.96
C LEU A 567 -8.57 -22.38 -10.78
N VAL A 568 -9.45 -22.39 -9.79
CA VAL A 568 -10.41 -21.31 -9.58
C VAL A 568 -9.72 -20.03 -9.11
N ILE A 569 -8.93 -20.10 -8.03
CA ILE A 569 -8.38 -18.89 -7.39
C ILE A 569 -7.37 -18.19 -8.29
N VAL A 570 -6.54 -18.92 -9.02
CA VAL A 570 -5.57 -18.32 -9.94
C VAL A 570 -6.26 -17.55 -11.05
N ASN A 571 -7.32 -18.12 -11.64
CA ASN A 571 -8.04 -17.46 -12.72
C ASN A 571 -8.89 -16.28 -12.21
N VAL A 572 -9.58 -16.42 -11.07
CA VAL A 572 -10.29 -15.29 -10.45
C VAL A 572 -9.33 -14.15 -10.12
N HIS A 573 -8.21 -14.45 -9.44
CA HIS A 573 -7.19 -13.45 -9.12
C HIS A 573 -6.72 -12.75 -10.38
N LYS A 574 -6.27 -13.49 -11.40
CA LYS A 574 -5.74 -12.93 -12.65
C LYS A 574 -6.74 -12.03 -13.38
N GLU A 575 -8.00 -12.45 -13.50
CA GLU A 575 -9.02 -11.65 -14.19
C GLU A 575 -9.46 -10.44 -13.36
N CYS A 576 -9.62 -10.58 -12.05
CA CYS A 576 -9.87 -9.44 -11.17
C CYS A 576 -8.73 -8.42 -11.19
N GLU A 577 -7.48 -8.85 -11.31
CA GLU A 577 -6.36 -7.90 -11.42
C GLU A 577 -6.44 -7.03 -12.66
N LYS A 578 -6.88 -7.58 -13.80
CA LYS A 578 -7.10 -6.79 -15.02
C LYS A 578 -8.20 -5.74 -14.81
N LEU A 579 -9.24 -6.10 -14.08
CA LEU A 579 -10.43 -5.28 -13.88
C LEU A 579 -10.37 -4.28 -12.72
N TYR A 580 -9.53 -4.47 -11.70
CA TYR A 580 -9.54 -3.61 -10.49
C TYR A 580 -8.22 -2.88 -10.21
N TYR A 581 -7.13 -3.28 -10.87
CA TYR A 581 -5.81 -2.66 -10.66
C TYR A 581 -5.30 -1.84 -11.84
N ASN A 582 -6.17 -1.39 -12.74
CA ASN A 582 -5.74 -0.49 -13.81
C ASN A 582 -5.46 0.94 -13.28
N PRO A 583 -4.51 1.70 -13.87
CA PRO A 583 -4.15 3.04 -13.39
C PRO A 583 -5.33 4.03 -13.37
N GLN A 584 -6.27 3.90 -14.31
CA GLN A 584 -7.43 4.78 -14.41
C GLN A 584 -8.39 4.60 -13.23
N GLN A 585 -8.66 3.38 -12.81
CA GLN A 585 -9.51 3.06 -11.66
C GLN A 585 -8.86 3.45 -10.34
N GLN A 586 -7.55 3.23 -10.21
CA GLN A 586 -6.80 3.73 -9.05
C GLN A 586 -6.91 5.25 -8.93
N GLN A 587 -6.85 5.96 -10.06
CA GLN A 587 -7.05 7.41 -10.11
C GLN A 587 -8.48 7.80 -9.72
N LEU A 588 -9.50 7.14 -10.28
CA LEU A 588 -10.89 7.40 -9.94
C LEU A 588 -11.21 7.12 -8.46
N CYS A 589 -10.58 6.11 -7.86
CA CYS A 589 -10.67 5.84 -6.42
C CYS A 589 -10.01 6.95 -5.58
N ARG A 590 -8.81 7.42 -5.97
CA ARG A 590 -8.12 8.55 -5.29
C ARG A 590 -8.91 9.85 -5.37
N GLU A 591 -9.64 10.06 -6.46
CA GLU A 591 -10.51 11.23 -6.66
C GLU A 591 -11.87 11.11 -5.95
N GLY A 592 -12.14 10.00 -5.23
CA GLY A 592 -13.42 9.75 -4.57
C GLY A 592 -14.59 9.52 -5.53
N LYS A 593 -14.32 9.42 -6.84
CA LYS A 593 -15.33 9.14 -7.88
C LYS A 593 -15.80 7.69 -7.84
N ILE A 594 -14.98 6.82 -7.26
CA ILE A 594 -15.27 5.42 -6.99
C ILE A 594 -15.01 5.18 -5.50
N THR A 595 -15.93 4.50 -4.81
CA THR A 595 -15.75 4.17 -3.39
C THR A 595 -14.51 3.31 -3.17
N GLN A 596 -13.81 3.52 -2.05
CA GLN A 596 -12.57 2.81 -1.69
C GLN A 596 -12.73 1.27 -1.57
N LYS A 597 -13.97 0.77 -1.62
CA LYS A 597 -14.34 -0.66 -1.71
C LYS A 597 -13.90 -1.36 -3.01
N LEU A 598 -13.26 -0.67 -3.97
CA LEU A 598 -13.06 -1.15 -5.35
C LEU A 598 -11.59 -1.40 -5.76
N LEU A 599 -10.72 -1.72 -4.79
CA LEU A 599 -9.50 -2.47 -5.07
C LEU A 599 -9.77 -3.92 -4.64
N LEU A 600 -9.39 -4.90 -5.47
CA LEU A 600 -9.54 -6.32 -5.16
C LEU A 600 -9.05 -6.56 -3.73
N CYS A 601 -9.94 -6.94 -2.82
CA CYS A 601 -9.55 -7.22 -1.45
C CYS A 601 -9.51 -8.73 -1.21
N PRO A 602 -8.78 -9.19 -0.17
CA PRO A 602 -8.68 -10.62 0.14
C PRO A 602 -10.05 -11.24 0.41
N GLY A 603 -10.95 -10.45 1.02
CA GLY A 603 -12.33 -10.85 1.26
C GLY A 603 -13.11 -11.18 -0.02
N MET A 604 -12.87 -10.45 -1.12
CA MET A 604 -13.48 -10.74 -2.42
C MET A 604 -12.97 -12.05 -3.01
N LEU A 605 -11.65 -12.30 -2.96
CA LEU A 605 -11.07 -13.58 -3.39
C LEU A 605 -11.56 -14.74 -2.54
N HIS A 606 -11.69 -14.53 -1.23
CA HIS A 606 -12.27 -15.51 -0.32
C HIS A 606 -13.75 -15.77 -0.65
N THR A 607 -14.51 -14.73 -0.97
CA THR A 607 -15.89 -14.87 -1.43
C THR A 607 -15.98 -15.66 -2.73
N ALA A 608 -15.08 -15.43 -3.68
CA ALA A 608 -15.05 -16.23 -4.91
C ALA A 608 -14.71 -17.71 -4.61
N LYS A 609 -13.74 -17.96 -3.71
CA LYS A 609 -13.40 -19.31 -3.21
C LYS A 609 -14.64 -20.04 -2.71
N ILE A 610 -15.33 -19.46 -1.72
CA ILE A 610 -16.53 -20.09 -1.14
C ILE A 610 -17.71 -20.15 -2.11
N SER A 611 -17.73 -19.33 -3.17
CA SER A 611 -18.85 -19.35 -4.13
C SER A 611 -18.69 -20.43 -5.20
N LEU A 612 -17.45 -20.72 -5.61
CA LEU A 612 -17.16 -21.62 -6.73
C LEU A 612 -16.59 -22.98 -6.30
N LEU A 613 -16.25 -23.13 -5.01
CA LEU A 613 -15.73 -24.37 -4.44
C LEU A 613 -16.57 -24.85 -3.25
N ASP A 614 -17.78 -24.31 -3.08
CA ASP A 614 -18.74 -24.88 -2.14
C ASP A 614 -19.17 -26.27 -2.60
N SER A 615 -19.35 -27.20 -1.66
CA SER A 615 -19.77 -28.57 -1.97
C SER A 615 -21.13 -28.62 -2.68
N GLY A 616 -22.01 -27.66 -2.43
CA GLY A 616 -23.27 -27.50 -3.14
C GLY A 616 -23.09 -27.06 -4.58
N PHE A 617 -22.23 -26.07 -4.84
CA PHE A 617 -21.89 -25.67 -6.20
C PHE A 617 -21.27 -26.84 -6.98
N MET A 618 -20.22 -27.45 -6.43
CA MET A 618 -19.51 -28.56 -7.09
C MET A 618 -20.41 -29.77 -7.30
N GLY A 619 -21.22 -30.14 -6.32
CA GLY A 619 -22.18 -31.23 -6.46
C GLY A 619 -23.29 -30.91 -7.47
N THR A 620 -23.74 -29.66 -7.59
CA THR A 620 -24.66 -29.23 -8.66
C THR A 620 -24.03 -29.40 -10.03
N MET A 621 -22.76 -28.99 -10.19
CA MET A 621 -22.02 -29.16 -11.44
C MET A 621 -21.84 -30.63 -11.79
N ALA A 622 -21.51 -31.48 -10.81
CA ALA A 622 -21.40 -32.92 -10.98
C ALA A 622 -22.71 -33.55 -11.47
N ILE A 623 -23.85 -33.13 -10.89
CA ILE A 623 -25.17 -33.60 -11.31
C ILE A 623 -25.50 -33.09 -12.73
N TYR A 624 -25.25 -31.82 -13.01
CA TYR A 624 -25.46 -31.20 -14.33
C TYR A 624 -24.68 -31.91 -15.44
N HIS A 625 -23.43 -32.26 -15.16
CA HIS A 625 -22.55 -33.00 -16.06
C HIS A 625 -22.70 -34.53 -15.96
N ASN A 626 -23.75 -35.02 -15.28
CA ASN A 626 -24.16 -36.43 -15.22
C ASN A 626 -23.18 -37.40 -14.53
N PHE A 627 -22.32 -36.93 -13.63
CA PHE A 627 -21.36 -37.79 -12.90
C PHE A 627 -22.07 -38.91 -12.13
N HIS A 628 -23.24 -38.61 -11.56
CA HIS A 628 -24.08 -39.57 -10.83
C HIS A 628 -24.46 -40.82 -11.65
N GLN A 629 -24.50 -40.72 -12.99
CA GLN A 629 -24.86 -41.84 -13.84
C GLN A 629 -23.78 -42.92 -13.88
N TYR A 630 -22.53 -42.54 -13.62
CA TYR A 630 -21.35 -43.39 -13.76
C TYR A 630 -20.77 -43.82 -12.42
N ALA A 631 -21.17 -43.15 -11.33
CA ALA A 631 -20.75 -43.50 -9.97
C ALA A 631 -21.12 -44.95 -9.59
N ARG A 632 -20.18 -45.66 -8.95
CA ARG A 632 -20.34 -47.05 -8.47
C ARG A 632 -20.60 -47.09 -6.98
N ASN A 633 -21.33 -48.12 -6.56
CA ASN A 633 -21.61 -48.40 -5.14
C ASN A 633 -22.37 -47.29 -4.39
N LEU A 634 -23.05 -46.39 -5.10
CA LEU A 634 -23.97 -45.44 -4.49
C LEU A 634 -25.06 -46.19 -3.71
N THR A 635 -25.22 -45.85 -2.42
CA THR A 635 -26.28 -46.44 -1.59
C THR A 635 -27.66 -46.08 -2.13
N ARG A 636 -28.68 -46.88 -1.81
CA ARG A 636 -30.06 -46.57 -2.22
C ARG A 636 -30.55 -45.23 -1.66
N GLU A 637 -30.11 -44.87 -0.46
CA GLU A 637 -30.42 -43.58 0.16
C GLU A 637 -29.82 -42.43 -0.65
N THR A 638 -28.52 -42.48 -0.93
CA THR A 638 -27.83 -41.48 -1.76
C THR A 638 -28.43 -41.38 -3.16
N GLN A 639 -28.79 -42.50 -3.80
CA GLN A 639 -29.49 -42.48 -5.09
C GLN A 639 -30.85 -41.80 -5.00
N ASN A 640 -31.60 -42.00 -3.91
CA ASN A 640 -32.89 -41.34 -3.70
C ASN A 640 -32.72 -39.84 -3.43
N ASP A 641 -31.70 -39.44 -2.70
CA ASP A 641 -31.35 -38.03 -2.50
C ASP A 641 -30.98 -37.36 -3.84
N ILE A 642 -30.14 -38.01 -4.65
CA ILE A 642 -29.81 -37.53 -6.01
C ILE A 642 -31.07 -37.37 -6.85
N LYS A 643 -32.00 -38.34 -6.83
CA LYS A 643 -33.28 -38.24 -7.55
C LYS A 643 -34.11 -37.04 -7.11
N ARG A 644 -34.22 -36.84 -5.79
CA ARG A 644 -34.97 -35.71 -5.21
C ARG A 644 -34.35 -34.39 -5.64
N VAL A 645 -33.03 -34.25 -5.46
CA VAL A 645 -32.27 -33.04 -5.83
C VAL A 645 -32.39 -32.75 -7.32
N LEU A 646 -32.21 -33.75 -8.18
CA LEU A 646 -32.30 -33.57 -9.63
C LEU A 646 -33.69 -33.09 -10.05
N THR A 647 -34.76 -33.55 -9.38
CA THR A 647 -36.12 -33.04 -9.63
C THR A 647 -36.21 -31.56 -9.25
N LEU A 648 -35.69 -31.18 -8.08
CA LEU A 648 -35.68 -29.79 -7.63
C LEU A 648 -34.85 -28.87 -8.54
N LEU A 649 -33.67 -29.34 -8.99
CA LEU A 649 -32.81 -28.58 -9.89
C LEU A 649 -33.43 -28.40 -11.28
N ARG A 650 -34.32 -29.29 -11.74
CA ARG A 650 -35.05 -29.12 -13.00
C ARG A 650 -36.14 -28.05 -12.92
N ASP A 651 -36.76 -27.90 -11.74
CA ASP A 651 -37.80 -26.91 -11.51
C ASP A 651 -37.21 -25.50 -11.22
N GLU A 652 -35.92 -25.42 -10.89
CA GLU A 652 -35.25 -24.17 -10.55
C GLU A 652 -34.88 -23.35 -11.80
N GLN A 653 -35.12 -22.05 -11.73
CA GLN A 653 -34.87 -21.12 -12.85
C GLN A 653 -33.44 -20.54 -12.85
N PHE A 654 -32.66 -20.77 -11.79
CA PHE A 654 -31.28 -20.29 -11.62
C PHE A 654 -31.11 -18.81 -11.96
N THR A 655 -32.05 -17.99 -11.50
CA THR A 655 -32.06 -16.54 -11.79
C THR A 655 -30.95 -15.78 -11.07
N ASP A 656 -30.28 -16.40 -10.09
CA ASP A 656 -29.26 -15.78 -9.26
C ASP A 656 -28.29 -16.84 -8.71
N PHE A 657 -26.99 -16.51 -8.65
CA PHE A 657 -25.95 -17.35 -8.06
C PHE A 657 -26.28 -17.77 -6.61
N ARG A 658 -26.97 -16.91 -5.85
CA ARG A 658 -27.33 -17.16 -4.45
C ARG A 658 -28.16 -18.43 -4.28
N LYS A 659 -28.97 -18.78 -5.27
CA LYS A 659 -29.85 -19.96 -5.20
C LYS A 659 -29.10 -21.28 -5.28
N ILE A 660 -27.97 -21.34 -5.98
CA ILE A 660 -27.21 -22.59 -6.12
C ILE A 660 -26.64 -23.04 -4.78
N ASN A 661 -26.12 -22.10 -4.01
CA ASN A 661 -25.60 -22.39 -2.68
C ASN A 661 -26.70 -22.73 -1.66
N GLN A 662 -27.97 -22.44 -1.93
CA GLN A 662 -29.10 -22.86 -1.08
C GLN A 662 -29.39 -24.37 -1.19
N TYR A 663 -29.02 -25.01 -2.29
CA TYR A 663 -29.18 -26.46 -2.46
C TYR A 663 -28.02 -27.27 -1.85
N SER A 664 -26.98 -26.60 -1.34
CA SER A 664 -25.80 -27.24 -0.73
C SER A 664 -26.15 -28.29 0.33
N ALA A 665 -27.09 -27.97 1.22
CA ALA A 665 -27.53 -28.89 2.27
C ALA A 665 -28.35 -30.09 1.75
N GLN A 666 -28.86 -30.01 0.52
CA GLN A 666 -29.73 -31.04 -0.06
C GLN A 666 -28.95 -31.97 -1.00
N ILE A 667 -27.84 -31.49 -1.56
CA ILE A 667 -26.97 -32.25 -2.46
C ILE A 667 -26.10 -33.20 -1.63
N PRO A 668 -26.07 -34.50 -1.95
CA PRO A 668 -25.18 -35.44 -1.27
C PRO A 668 -23.71 -35.04 -1.45
N LYS A 669 -22.96 -34.96 -0.33
CA LYS A 669 -21.54 -34.57 -0.34
C LYS A 669 -20.71 -35.37 -1.35
N THR A 670 -21.01 -36.66 -1.48
CA THR A 670 -20.37 -37.58 -2.44
C THR A 670 -20.35 -37.03 -3.86
N MET A 671 -21.33 -36.21 -4.28
CA MET A 671 -21.30 -35.62 -5.61
C MET A 671 -20.21 -34.57 -5.78
N SER A 672 -19.91 -33.80 -4.74
CA SER A 672 -18.75 -32.91 -4.70
C SER A 672 -17.45 -33.72 -4.69
N ASP A 673 -17.38 -34.77 -3.88
CA ASP A 673 -16.18 -35.60 -3.77
C ASP A 673 -15.84 -36.28 -5.12
N LEU A 674 -16.86 -36.74 -5.86
CA LEU A 674 -16.72 -37.27 -7.23
C LEU A 674 -16.28 -36.21 -8.27
N TRP A 675 -16.71 -34.96 -8.08
CA TRP A 675 -16.29 -33.85 -8.94
C TRP A 675 -14.79 -33.58 -8.78
N GLU A 676 -14.29 -33.61 -7.55
CA GLU A 676 -12.88 -33.43 -7.23
C GLU A 676 -12.03 -34.63 -7.69
N SER A 677 -12.48 -35.86 -7.42
CA SER A 677 -11.72 -37.06 -7.74
C SER A 677 -11.48 -37.24 -9.25
N VAL A 678 -12.46 -36.92 -10.09
CA VAL A 678 -12.31 -36.98 -11.56
C VAL A 678 -11.36 -35.89 -12.05
N ALA A 679 -11.39 -34.69 -11.46
CA ALA A 679 -10.42 -33.63 -11.78
C ALA A 679 -8.99 -34.09 -11.48
N ALA A 680 -8.78 -34.74 -10.33
CA ALA A 680 -7.49 -35.34 -9.98
C ALA A 680 -7.10 -36.48 -10.94
N CYS A 681 -8.04 -37.33 -11.33
CA CYS A 681 -7.81 -38.41 -12.29
C CYS A 681 -7.30 -37.86 -13.63
N ILE A 682 -7.97 -36.85 -14.18
CA ILE A 682 -7.54 -36.15 -15.41
C ILE A 682 -6.15 -35.55 -15.22
N PHE A 683 -5.91 -34.88 -14.09
CA PHE A 683 -4.61 -34.26 -13.81
C PHE A 683 -3.48 -35.28 -13.72
N VAL A 684 -3.71 -36.40 -13.04
CA VAL A 684 -2.69 -37.43 -12.83
C VAL A 684 -2.25 -38.07 -14.14
N GLU A 685 -3.16 -38.22 -15.10
CA GLU A 685 -2.89 -38.86 -16.39
C GLU A 685 -2.43 -37.89 -17.48
N TYR A 686 -2.91 -36.64 -17.48
CA TYR A 686 -2.70 -35.68 -18.57
C TYR A 686 -2.17 -34.30 -18.15
N GLY A 687 -2.06 -34.02 -16.86
CA GLY A 687 -1.58 -32.75 -16.33
C GLY A 687 -2.55 -31.57 -16.53
N TRP A 688 -2.04 -30.36 -16.29
CA TRP A 688 -2.84 -29.12 -16.28
C TRP A 688 -3.53 -28.80 -17.60
N GLU A 689 -2.93 -29.15 -18.74
CA GLU A 689 -3.49 -28.83 -20.05
C GLU A 689 -4.88 -29.44 -20.25
N MET A 690 -5.04 -30.72 -19.88
CA MET A 690 -6.32 -31.40 -19.99
C MET A 690 -7.33 -30.94 -18.93
N VAL A 691 -6.87 -30.67 -17.70
CA VAL A 691 -7.73 -30.09 -16.65
C VAL A 691 -8.30 -28.75 -17.10
N VAL A 692 -7.48 -27.86 -17.65
CA VAL A 692 -7.94 -26.57 -18.18
C VAL A 692 -8.90 -26.76 -19.35
N LYS A 693 -8.61 -27.70 -20.27
CA LYS A 693 -9.47 -27.97 -21.42
C LYS A 693 -10.88 -28.44 -21.02
N ILE A 694 -10.98 -29.25 -19.96
CA ILE A 694 -12.24 -29.84 -19.53
C ILE A 694 -12.87 -29.00 -18.42
N TYR A 695 -12.26 -29.01 -17.23
CA TYR A 695 -12.77 -28.30 -16.06
C TYR A 695 -12.63 -26.79 -16.22
N GLY A 696 -11.56 -26.30 -16.85
CA GLY A 696 -11.42 -24.88 -17.12
C GLY A 696 -12.57 -24.33 -17.97
N GLU A 697 -12.97 -25.02 -19.05
CA GLU A 697 -14.14 -24.62 -19.85
C GLU A 697 -15.47 -24.77 -19.09
N MET A 698 -15.62 -25.79 -18.22
CA MET A 698 -16.79 -25.91 -17.34
C MET A 698 -16.88 -24.74 -16.34
N TYR A 699 -15.77 -24.32 -15.73
CA TYR A 699 -15.71 -23.24 -14.74
C TYR A 699 -15.70 -21.83 -15.34
N LYS A 700 -15.17 -21.67 -16.55
CA LYS A 700 -14.98 -20.38 -17.25
C LYS A 700 -16.18 -19.43 -17.19
N PRO A 701 -17.42 -19.84 -17.55
CA PRO A 701 -18.56 -18.92 -17.52
C PRO A 701 -18.91 -18.46 -16.09
N TYR A 702 -18.70 -19.31 -15.09
CA TYR A 702 -18.94 -18.99 -13.69
C TYR A 702 -17.87 -18.08 -13.12
N ILE A 703 -16.59 -18.32 -13.45
CA ILE A 703 -15.48 -17.43 -13.07
C ILE A 703 -15.72 -16.04 -13.66
N LYS A 704 -16.08 -15.94 -14.94
CA LYS A 704 -16.40 -14.65 -15.59
C LYS A 704 -17.52 -13.93 -14.85
N TYR A 705 -18.65 -14.61 -14.59
CA TYR A 705 -19.76 -14.03 -13.84
C TYR A 705 -19.36 -13.55 -12.44
N VAL A 706 -18.60 -14.36 -11.70
CA VAL A 706 -18.13 -13.97 -10.36
C VAL A 706 -17.21 -12.77 -10.42
N VAL A 707 -16.26 -12.74 -11.35
CA VAL A 707 -15.32 -11.63 -11.54
C VAL A 707 -16.06 -10.33 -11.87
N ASP A 708 -17.03 -10.38 -12.79
CA ASP A 708 -17.83 -9.21 -13.22
C ASP A 708 -18.74 -8.68 -12.10
N ASN A 709 -19.15 -9.55 -11.15
CA ASN A 709 -20.09 -9.22 -10.08
C ASN A 709 -19.47 -9.26 -8.67
N ILE A 710 -18.13 -9.38 -8.55
CA ILE A 710 -17.48 -9.80 -7.29
C ILE A 710 -17.77 -8.85 -6.12
N SER A 711 -17.94 -7.55 -6.39
CA SER A 711 -18.29 -6.56 -5.38
C SER A 711 -19.70 -6.77 -4.81
N LEU A 712 -20.67 -7.08 -5.66
CA LEU A 712 -22.05 -7.34 -5.26
C LEU A 712 -22.15 -8.66 -4.46
N ILE A 713 -21.44 -9.69 -4.94
CA ILE A 713 -21.36 -10.98 -4.27
C ILE A 713 -20.73 -10.80 -2.87
N TYR A 714 -19.60 -10.09 -2.79
CA TYR A 714 -18.92 -9.80 -1.53
C TYR A 714 -19.81 -9.06 -0.53
N ASP A 715 -20.47 -7.98 -0.95
CA ASP A 715 -21.36 -7.19 -0.08
C ASP A 715 -22.53 -8.02 0.46
N PHE A 716 -23.07 -8.93 -0.36
CA PHE A 716 -24.09 -9.88 0.08
C PHE A 716 -23.59 -10.79 1.22
N TYR A 717 -22.43 -11.43 1.05
CA TYR A 717 -21.88 -12.31 2.09
C TYR A 717 -21.56 -11.56 3.40
N GLN A 718 -21.13 -10.30 3.31
CA GLN A 718 -20.90 -9.47 4.50
C GLN A 718 -22.22 -9.16 5.24
N SER A 719 -23.28 -8.78 4.52
CA SER A 719 -24.59 -8.48 5.12
C SER A 719 -25.30 -9.71 5.72
N SER A 720 -25.11 -10.87 5.10
CA SER A 720 -25.68 -12.16 5.55
C SER A 720 -25.04 -12.67 6.84
N GLY A 721 -23.77 -12.30 7.10
CA GLY A 721 -23.05 -12.62 8.33
C GLY A 721 -23.51 -11.82 9.55
N SER A 722 -24.08 -10.62 9.36
CA SER A 722 -24.63 -9.78 10.44
C SER A 722 -26.06 -10.11 10.86
N LEU A 723 -26.69 -11.12 10.23
CA LEU A 723 -28.06 -11.58 10.52
C LEU A 723 -28.11 -12.95 11.23
N LYS A 724 -26.99 -13.42 11.78
CA LYS A 724 -26.93 -14.63 12.63
C LYS A 724 -26.74 -14.29 14.10
#